data_AF-A0AAU2W566-F1
#
_entry.id   AF-A0AAU2W566-F1
#
_cell.length_a   1.000
_cell.length_b   1.000
_cell.length_c   1.000
_cell.angle_alpha   90.00
_cell.angle_beta   90.00
_cell.angle_gamma   90.00
#
_symmetry.space_group_name_H-M   'P 1'
#
loop_
_entity.id
_entity.type
_entity.pdbx_description
1 polymer ?
#
loop_
_entity_poly.entity_id
_entity_poly.type
_entity_poly.pdbx_seq_one_letter_code
_entity_poly.pdbx_strand_id
1 'polypeptide(L)'
;MPDIEIDTSQLTFPGFAVPEAGTGVLDGSVSPPPTVSLPVGDSYHLEQGTQPLSDFVFAVKADGTVDFDPSLDAFLSGRGERRLTVRGLPVTLDATALDHPLKLQPTGMVLAPDRPHQLSLLPSPQYRVDGQSMVGHFTFDLTPDGGIGLDPVAAGFVTATGHTLTVRGFDITIDGTGLAHDLLFAPSGAELSRGEEHQLTVIPGTNFAFQAGSAVARWTFGVGPAGEILLDPGLESFATANGGRLTIHGYEITIDGTALSGDLLAAQQNVVLSHAEVHRLRMMPAQWYFFQLGTAVASWQYEVGLDGKVGLLQGHSVLDPEQNGFATARDSTLTIHGYEITIDGTALSGDLLAAQQNVVLSHAEVHRLRMMPAQWYFFQLGTAVASWQYEVGLDGKVGLLQGHSVLDPEQNGFATARDSTLTIHGYEITIDGTALSGDLRAIPMNILLPRTRTNPLTLIPSPNYSFQAGTAVAHWQYGVGLDGGVDFPEDCDGFLAGRGTRTLVVRGCPLVVDATQADSDLVDIVTIGAPAQTARELFALVIPAENYIPRTANGTLRTPFNVEKDGTPSFRTDPATHGFYAVAASSAPTSSQPGQEVTFRFSVRAESPGQGTPQGNVTFTQEGELLGSVPLDPGGRATLRTVALPAGEHEIAVNYLGNESFEPSSVSVRHRVEPAGEKGDALSTARNLLALSERLAGDGQLAAAVAPAQSAVDVLHAFDPPPGRRAEYLNLLASALHNMVRRLLNAKRDDEVAPFAEEAVAIYEEAAKVSPATSALNVADGLITLSGDVSGIGLAANAVTAAQAGVAVLHGLEPEDNDLAHYVLSLALAAFTWALRLIQAGRGDEAVQPALEAVQVYQGLADVDPSRFEPPVLQKFEQQAAAVTRNQAGPGEEPVPDPALSDTDAWDKLPPLKLMDDPHAVDGFVKLAQALLNTSDAGPRLTIDGNFGPLTETAVRDFQTSQHLPATAVIDSDTWFTLAFARPFPVLEPGPRTPPMAGPPVATLQRLLNLAGAVPQLDVDARFGPATDSGLRAFQTRHGIAPTGKTTAETWAALSALPAQDVPSETMRLTFSYDSEDWAANGPAVRLVSREDIAMTAPLCDDLETPTTGLAGFWYEVQDAQEQALYRRGRHMPITLAAEVPSDKQDGSPGSFPVDSPKGTFELLVPILARAQRLVLFSSPLDPERQGEPAAPVASFTLSQLSGGPL
;
A
#
# COMPACT_ATOMS: atom_id res chain seq x y z
N MET A 1 8.63 -24.26 -45.82
CA MET A 1 9.46 -23.11 -45.40
C MET A 1 10.46 -23.67 -44.41
N PRO A 2 11.77 -23.50 -44.62
CA PRO A 2 12.77 -23.86 -43.63
C PRO A 2 12.55 -23.15 -42.30
N ASP A 3 12.81 -23.88 -41.22
CA ASP A 3 12.82 -23.38 -39.85
C ASP A 3 14.26 -23.01 -39.49
N ILE A 4 14.49 -21.72 -39.18
CA ILE A 4 15.81 -21.16 -38.87
C ILE A 4 15.84 -20.74 -37.41
N GLU A 5 16.77 -21.30 -36.63
CA GLU A 5 17.04 -20.86 -35.27
C GLU A 5 17.83 -19.55 -35.30
N ILE A 6 17.37 -18.51 -34.59
CA ILE A 6 18.07 -17.22 -34.52
C ILE A 6 18.49 -16.96 -33.07
N ASP A 7 19.80 -16.93 -32.84
CA ASP A 7 20.43 -16.72 -31.54
C ASP A 7 21.04 -15.31 -31.49
N THR A 8 20.43 -14.42 -30.70
CA THR A 8 20.87 -13.04 -30.48
C THR A 8 21.34 -12.81 -29.04
N SER A 9 21.61 -13.90 -28.28
CA SER A 9 21.95 -13.87 -26.85
C SER A 9 23.19 -13.02 -26.50
N GLN A 10 24.03 -12.70 -27.49
CA GLN A 10 25.24 -11.90 -27.32
C GLN A 10 25.07 -10.41 -27.64
N LEU A 11 23.89 -9.99 -28.09
CA LEU A 11 23.56 -8.59 -28.25
C LEU A 11 23.26 -7.94 -26.89
N THR A 12 23.56 -6.65 -26.73
CA THR A 12 23.07 -5.89 -25.56
C THR A 12 21.56 -5.90 -25.49
N PHE A 13 20.89 -6.03 -26.63
CA PHE A 13 19.44 -6.18 -26.73
C PHE A 13 19.12 -7.43 -27.57
N PRO A 14 18.71 -8.54 -26.93
CA PRO A 14 18.47 -9.80 -27.63
C PRO A 14 17.12 -9.84 -28.37
N GLY A 15 16.20 -8.92 -28.08
CA GLY A 15 14.94 -8.81 -28.82
C GLY A 15 15.19 -8.49 -30.29
N PHE A 16 14.62 -9.29 -31.20
CA PHE A 16 14.76 -9.10 -32.64
C PHE A 16 13.46 -9.33 -33.39
N ALA A 17 13.35 -8.77 -34.59
CA ALA A 17 12.30 -9.08 -35.56
C ALA A 17 12.90 -9.36 -36.94
N VAL A 18 12.22 -10.18 -37.74
CA VAL A 18 12.49 -10.37 -39.16
C VAL A 18 11.28 -9.83 -39.94
N PRO A 19 11.31 -8.56 -40.38
CA PRO A 19 10.14 -7.89 -40.95
C PRO A 19 9.54 -8.63 -42.15
N GLU A 20 10.36 -9.23 -43.01
CA GLU A 20 9.90 -9.99 -44.18
C GLU A 20 9.12 -11.26 -43.81
N ALA A 21 9.26 -11.74 -42.57
CA ALA A 21 8.55 -12.89 -42.04
C ALA A 21 7.27 -12.50 -41.28
N GLY A 22 6.99 -11.20 -41.10
CA GLY A 22 5.85 -10.72 -40.33
C GLY A 22 5.92 -11.10 -38.85
N THR A 23 7.11 -11.36 -38.32
CA THR A 23 7.29 -11.71 -36.90
C THR A 23 7.12 -10.47 -36.04
N GLY A 24 6.40 -10.59 -34.91
CA GLY A 24 6.57 -9.66 -33.80
C GLY A 24 7.98 -9.77 -33.20
N VAL A 25 8.28 -8.94 -32.19
CA VAL A 25 9.58 -9.00 -31.51
C VAL A 25 9.70 -10.34 -30.77
N LEU A 26 10.73 -11.11 -31.11
CA LEU A 26 11.11 -12.37 -30.49
C LEU A 26 12.34 -12.15 -29.62
N ASP A 27 12.41 -12.81 -28.46
CA ASP A 27 13.61 -12.81 -27.64
C ASP A 27 14.55 -13.94 -28.08
N GLY A 28 15.69 -13.60 -28.69
CA GLY A 28 16.67 -14.59 -29.15
C GLY A 28 17.66 -15.04 -28.08
N SER A 29 17.47 -14.64 -26.81
CA SER A 29 18.25 -15.13 -25.66
C SER A 29 17.63 -16.37 -24.98
N VAL A 30 16.39 -16.73 -25.31
CA VAL A 30 15.72 -17.91 -24.76
C VAL A 30 16.40 -19.21 -25.21
N SER A 31 16.33 -20.25 -24.37
CA SER A 31 16.95 -21.55 -24.65
C SER A 31 15.91 -22.66 -24.74
N PRO A 32 15.74 -23.34 -25.89
CA PRO A 32 16.49 -23.13 -27.14
C PRO A 32 16.12 -21.81 -27.84
N PRO A 33 17.03 -21.25 -28.68
CA PRO A 33 16.75 -20.03 -29.44
C PRO A 33 15.47 -20.16 -30.28
N PRO A 34 14.73 -19.05 -30.49
CA PRO A 34 13.48 -19.08 -31.23
C PRO A 34 13.72 -19.46 -32.69
N THR A 35 12.77 -20.20 -33.22
CA THR A 35 12.79 -20.69 -34.60
C THR A 35 11.83 -19.86 -35.44
N VAL A 36 12.33 -19.31 -36.55
CA VAL A 36 11.54 -18.52 -37.51
C VAL A 36 11.40 -19.29 -38.81
N SER A 37 10.16 -19.52 -39.26
CA SER A 37 9.88 -20.18 -40.53
C SER A 37 10.02 -19.19 -41.69
N LEU A 38 11.13 -19.27 -42.42
CA LEU A 38 11.46 -18.35 -43.51
C LEU A 38 11.31 -19.05 -44.88
N PRO A 39 10.71 -18.41 -45.91
CA PRO A 39 10.80 -18.90 -47.27
C PRO A 39 12.25 -18.98 -47.79
N VAL A 40 12.49 -19.75 -48.85
CA VAL A 40 13.77 -19.66 -49.57
C VAL A 40 13.86 -18.27 -50.23
N GLY A 41 14.92 -17.52 -49.97
CA GLY A 41 15.08 -16.14 -50.42
C GLY A 41 16.43 -15.54 -50.03
N ASP A 42 16.82 -14.44 -50.68
CA ASP A 42 18.18 -13.88 -50.61
C ASP A 42 18.26 -12.50 -49.90
N SER A 43 17.20 -12.06 -49.22
CA SER A 43 17.11 -10.69 -48.69
C SER A 43 16.25 -10.59 -47.42
N TYR A 44 16.75 -11.16 -46.32
CA TYR A 44 16.15 -11.02 -44.99
C TYR A 44 16.95 -10.03 -44.14
N HIS A 45 16.26 -9.13 -43.44
CA HIS A 45 16.86 -8.22 -42.48
C HIS A 45 16.58 -8.67 -41.05
N LEU A 46 17.37 -8.16 -40.11
CA LEU A 46 17.16 -8.39 -38.68
C LEU A 46 17.09 -7.05 -37.96
N GLU A 47 15.94 -6.74 -37.40
CA GLU A 47 15.74 -5.55 -36.58
C GLU A 47 16.00 -5.88 -35.12
N GLN A 48 16.63 -4.96 -34.38
CA GLN A 48 16.85 -5.09 -32.94
C GLN A 48 15.73 -4.33 -32.22
N GLY A 49 14.72 -5.03 -31.70
CA GLY A 49 13.51 -4.42 -31.13
C GLY A 49 12.55 -3.89 -32.22
N THR A 50 12.26 -2.59 -32.22
CA THR A 50 11.24 -1.93 -33.08
C THR A 50 11.76 -0.71 -33.89
N GLN A 51 13.08 -0.61 -34.12
CA GLN A 51 13.74 0.44 -34.95
C GLN A 51 15.04 -0.13 -35.60
N PRO A 52 15.75 0.70 -36.41
CA PRO A 52 15.79 0.67 -37.87
C PRO A 52 16.36 -0.64 -38.45
N LEU A 53 15.98 -0.95 -39.70
CA LEU A 53 16.51 -2.07 -40.48
C LEU A 53 18.03 -2.17 -40.37
N SER A 54 18.51 -3.39 -40.13
CA SER A 54 19.93 -3.71 -40.22
C SER A 54 20.49 -3.25 -41.58
N ASP A 55 21.67 -2.64 -41.59
CA ASP A 55 22.37 -2.27 -42.83
C ASP A 55 23.04 -3.49 -43.51
N PHE A 56 22.50 -4.68 -43.26
CA PHE A 56 22.98 -5.95 -43.81
C PHE A 56 21.80 -6.92 -44.04
N VAL A 57 22.04 -7.92 -44.89
CA VAL A 57 21.06 -8.97 -45.24
C VAL A 57 21.65 -10.37 -45.12
N PHE A 58 20.78 -11.35 -44.85
CA PHE A 58 21.11 -12.77 -44.96
C PHE A 58 20.10 -13.51 -45.87
N ALA A 59 20.48 -14.71 -46.31
CA ALA A 59 19.74 -15.56 -47.24
C ALA A 59 19.39 -16.91 -46.61
N VAL A 60 18.30 -17.52 -47.07
CA VAL A 60 17.85 -18.87 -46.72
C VAL A 60 17.87 -19.73 -47.98
N LYS A 61 18.72 -20.75 -48.01
CA LYS A 61 18.93 -21.64 -49.16
C LYS A 61 17.88 -22.74 -49.26
N ALA A 62 17.82 -23.37 -50.43
CA ALA A 62 16.90 -24.47 -50.73
C ALA A 62 17.07 -25.72 -49.85
N ASP A 63 18.25 -25.94 -49.26
CA ASP A 63 18.51 -27.02 -48.28
C ASP A 63 18.10 -26.65 -46.84
N GLY A 64 17.59 -25.44 -46.67
CA GLY A 64 17.15 -24.88 -45.39
C GLY A 64 18.29 -24.37 -44.52
N THR A 65 19.44 -24.03 -45.10
CA THR A 65 20.57 -23.41 -44.39
C THR A 65 20.66 -21.91 -44.65
N VAL A 66 21.31 -21.16 -43.77
CA VAL A 66 21.54 -19.72 -43.93
C VAL A 66 22.85 -19.41 -44.69
N ASP A 67 22.88 -18.29 -45.43
CA ASP A 67 24.09 -17.72 -46.05
C ASP A 67 24.08 -16.20 -45.91
N PHE A 68 25.23 -15.56 -46.00
CA PHE A 68 25.37 -14.10 -45.90
C PHE A 68 26.74 -13.68 -46.45
N ASP A 69 27.00 -12.39 -46.68
CA ASP A 69 28.31 -11.97 -47.21
C ASP A 69 29.45 -12.26 -46.20
N PRO A 70 30.63 -12.79 -46.60
CA PRO A 70 31.77 -13.00 -45.69
C PRO A 70 32.27 -11.75 -44.95
N SER A 71 31.99 -10.55 -45.46
CA SER A 71 32.27 -9.30 -44.75
C SER A 71 31.49 -9.16 -43.43
N LEU A 72 30.41 -9.93 -43.24
CA LEU A 72 29.57 -9.89 -42.04
C LEU A 72 30.03 -10.87 -40.95
N ASP A 73 31.07 -11.67 -41.20
CA ASP A 73 31.60 -12.67 -40.25
C ASP A 73 32.09 -12.03 -38.92
N ALA A 74 32.25 -10.70 -38.88
CA ALA A 74 32.61 -9.94 -37.68
C ALA A 74 31.49 -9.96 -36.61
N PHE A 75 30.23 -10.09 -37.02
CA PHE A 75 29.07 -10.05 -36.11
C PHE A 75 28.01 -11.11 -36.40
N LEU A 76 28.13 -11.90 -37.48
CA LEU A 76 27.29 -13.06 -37.80
C LEU A 76 28.08 -14.36 -37.85
N SER A 77 27.45 -15.48 -37.47
CA SER A 77 27.97 -16.84 -37.69
C SER A 77 26.84 -17.84 -37.94
N GLY A 78 27.17 -19.04 -38.44
CA GLY A 78 26.17 -20.09 -38.76
C GLY A 78 25.94 -20.33 -40.26
N ARG A 79 26.83 -19.82 -41.12
CA ARG A 79 26.78 -20.06 -42.57
C ARG A 79 26.77 -21.57 -42.90
N GLY A 80 25.78 -22.01 -43.67
CA GLY A 80 25.59 -23.43 -44.01
C GLY A 80 24.95 -24.25 -42.90
N GLU A 81 24.48 -23.60 -41.84
CA GLU A 81 23.76 -24.22 -40.72
C GLU A 81 22.28 -23.79 -40.76
N ARG A 82 21.44 -24.42 -39.93
CA ARG A 82 20.05 -23.99 -39.69
C ARG A 82 19.91 -23.00 -38.54
N ARG A 83 21.05 -22.50 -38.05
CA ARG A 83 21.14 -21.54 -36.96
C ARG A 83 21.91 -20.33 -37.44
N LEU A 84 21.35 -19.14 -37.20
CA LEU A 84 22.04 -17.86 -37.36
C LEU A 84 22.36 -17.32 -35.97
N THR A 85 23.65 -17.18 -35.64
CA THR A 85 24.09 -16.55 -34.39
C THR A 85 24.56 -15.13 -34.66
N VAL A 86 23.98 -14.18 -33.94
CA VAL A 86 24.16 -12.74 -34.09
C VAL A 86 24.84 -12.19 -32.83
N ARG A 87 26.07 -11.71 -33.00
CA ARG A 87 26.94 -11.30 -31.87
C ARG A 87 26.97 -9.80 -31.64
N GLY A 88 26.69 -9.01 -32.67
CA GLY A 88 26.83 -7.56 -32.64
C GLY A 88 28.29 -7.09 -32.70
N LEU A 89 28.45 -5.78 -32.86
CA LEU A 89 29.73 -5.07 -32.82
C LEU A 89 29.89 -4.34 -31.48
N PRO A 90 31.07 -4.44 -30.83
CA PRO A 90 31.30 -3.77 -29.57
C PRO A 90 31.39 -2.25 -29.77
N VAL A 91 30.58 -1.49 -29.02
CA VAL A 91 30.59 -0.02 -28.97
C VAL A 91 30.71 0.43 -27.52
N THR A 92 31.67 1.29 -27.21
CA THR A 92 31.78 1.93 -25.89
C THR A 92 31.13 3.30 -25.94
N LEU A 93 30.15 3.56 -25.07
CA LEU A 93 29.57 4.90 -24.89
C LEU A 93 30.00 5.44 -23.52
N ASP A 94 30.81 6.50 -23.54
CA ASP A 94 31.34 7.16 -22.36
C ASP A 94 30.65 8.52 -22.17
N ALA A 95 29.74 8.58 -21.18
CA ALA A 95 29.02 9.80 -20.78
C ALA A 95 29.45 10.28 -19.38
N THR A 96 30.62 9.84 -18.90
CA THR A 96 31.07 10.11 -17.52
C THR A 96 31.37 11.57 -17.22
N ALA A 97 31.45 12.41 -18.24
CA ALA A 97 31.62 13.85 -18.09
C ALA A 97 30.31 14.58 -17.77
N LEU A 98 29.14 13.94 -17.92
CA LEU A 98 27.85 14.61 -17.75
C LEU A 98 27.34 14.57 -16.31
N ASP A 99 26.60 15.60 -15.91
CA ASP A 99 25.90 15.65 -14.61
C ASP A 99 24.47 15.13 -14.70
N HIS A 100 24.10 14.50 -15.82
CA HIS A 100 22.80 13.86 -16.02
C HIS A 100 22.93 12.60 -16.88
N PRO A 101 22.00 11.63 -16.76
CA PRO A 101 22.04 10.41 -17.56
C PRO A 101 21.60 10.67 -19.01
N LEU A 102 21.97 9.74 -19.89
CA LEU A 102 21.46 9.65 -21.26
C LEU A 102 20.54 8.43 -21.39
N LYS A 103 19.85 8.32 -22.53
CA LYS A 103 18.95 7.21 -22.87
C LYS A 103 19.21 6.77 -24.31
N LEU A 104 19.57 5.50 -24.53
CA LEU A 104 19.78 4.93 -25.87
C LEU A 104 18.45 4.39 -26.42
N GLN A 105 18.06 4.80 -27.61
CA GLN A 105 16.85 4.36 -28.31
C GLN A 105 17.16 3.27 -29.35
N PRO A 106 16.21 2.35 -29.62
CA PRO A 106 14.83 2.26 -29.09
C PRO A 106 14.70 1.62 -27.71
N THR A 107 15.81 1.18 -27.14
CA THR A 107 15.80 0.24 -26.01
C THR A 107 15.49 0.90 -24.68
N GLY A 108 15.45 2.22 -24.66
CA GLY A 108 15.21 3.02 -23.47
C GLY A 108 16.29 2.87 -22.39
N MET A 109 17.44 2.26 -22.73
CA MET A 109 18.48 1.95 -21.76
C MET A 109 19.06 3.25 -21.19
N VAL A 110 18.94 3.41 -19.88
CA VAL A 110 19.53 4.52 -19.13
C VAL A 110 21.04 4.34 -19.03
N LEU A 111 21.75 5.32 -19.58
CA LEU A 111 23.20 5.42 -19.53
C LEU A 111 23.55 6.39 -18.40
N ALA A 112 23.69 5.84 -17.19
CA ALA A 112 24.14 6.61 -16.04
C ALA A 112 25.56 7.17 -16.28
N PRO A 113 25.87 8.39 -15.82
CA PRO A 113 27.19 9.01 -16.02
C PRO A 113 28.25 8.49 -15.03
N ASP A 114 27.98 7.38 -14.33
CA ASP A 114 28.88 6.80 -13.33
C ASP A 114 30.03 5.98 -13.95
N ARG A 115 29.85 5.50 -15.18
CA ARG A 115 30.84 4.69 -15.90
C ARG A 115 30.65 4.72 -17.42
N PRO A 116 31.69 4.38 -18.21
CA PRO A 116 31.52 4.04 -19.61
C PRO A 116 30.72 2.74 -19.77
N HIS A 117 29.78 2.71 -20.72
CA HIS A 117 28.92 1.56 -21.01
C HIS A 117 29.45 0.80 -22.23
N GLN A 118 29.56 -0.53 -22.11
CA GLN A 118 29.97 -1.43 -23.18
C GLN A 118 28.72 -2.05 -23.82
N LEU A 119 28.54 -1.80 -25.10
CA LEU A 119 27.37 -2.19 -25.88
C LEU A 119 27.77 -3.16 -26.98
N SER A 120 26.89 -4.08 -27.34
CA SER A 120 26.99 -4.94 -28.51
C SER A 120 25.78 -4.66 -29.41
N LEU A 121 26.02 -3.89 -30.47
CA LEU A 121 25.01 -3.28 -31.33
C LEU A 121 25.09 -3.84 -32.76
N LEU A 122 23.97 -3.84 -33.49
CA LEU A 122 23.96 -4.23 -34.89
C LEU A 122 24.34 -3.05 -35.81
N PRO A 123 24.96 -3.31 -36.97
CA PRO A 123 25.10 -2.29 -37.98
C PRO A 123 23.74 -1.70 -38.37
N SER A 124 23.59 -0.39 -38.21
CA SER A 124 22.34 0.33 -38.40
C SER A 124 22.63 1.79 -38.78
N PRO A 125 21.84 2.38 -39.69
CA PRO A 125 22.09 3.74 -40.17
C PRO A 125 21.73 4.85 -39.16
N GLN A 126 21.02 4.54 -38.07
CA GLN A 126 20.56 5.58 -37.15
C GLN A 126 20.23 5.05 -35.74
N TYR A 127 21.22 5.04 -34.86
CA TYR A 127 21.01 5.00 -33.41
C TYR A 127 20.71 6.41 -32.89
N ARG A 128 19.84 6.53 -31.89
CA ARG A 128 19.47 7.80 -31.26
C ARG A 128 19.77 7.77 -29.76
N VAL A 129 20.37 8.84 -29.26
CA VAL A 129 20.68 9.04 -27.84
C VAL A 129 19.98 10.30 -27.35
N ASP A 130 19.07 10.15 -26.40
CA ASP A 130 18.30 11.23 -25.78
C ASP A 130 18.89 11.59 -24.39
N GLY A 131 18.71 12.84 -23.96
CA GLY A 131 18.74 13.15 -22.52
C GLY A 131 17.48 12.62 -21.83
N GLN A 132 17.60 12.14 -20.58
CA GLN A 132 16.54 11.44 -19.82
C GLN A 132 15.14 12.10 -19.85
N SER A 133 15.05 13.42 -19.91
CA SER A 133 13.78 14.17 -19.77
C SER A 133 13.35 14.91 -21.04
N MET A 134 13.87 14.50 -22.23
CA MET A 134 13.75 15.20 -23.52
C MET A 134 14.17 16.68 -23.47
N VAL A 135 15.47 16.88 -23.32
CA VAL A 135 16.09 18.22 -23.35
C VAL A 135 17.32 18.25 -24.25
N GLY A 136 17.39 17.35 -25.24
CA GLY A 136 18.51 17.22 -26.18
C GLY A 136 18.59 15.81 -26.77
N HIS A 137 18.97 15.69 -28.04
CA HIS A 137 19.23 14.39 -28.68
C HIS A 137 20.35 14.51 -29.70
N PHE A 138 21.02 13.39 -29.95
CA PHE A 138 21.91 13.21 -31.09
C PHE A 138 21.79 11.81 -31.67
N THR A 139 22.23 11.63 -32.91
CA THR A 139 22.23 10.33 -33.58
C THR A 139 23.64 9.94 -34.02
N PHE A 140 23.84 8.63 -34.17
CA PHE A 140 25.06 8.06 -34.75
C PHE A 140 24.71 6.85 -35.62
N ASP A 141 25.47 6.61 -36.68
CA ASP A 141 25.40 5.39 -37.47
C ASP A 141 26.47 4.39 -37.05
N LEU A 142 26.21 3.10 -37.26
CA LEU A 142 27.16 2.02 -37.05
C LEU A 142 27.26 1.21 -38.34
N THR A 143 28.41 1.25 -39.00
CA THR A 143 28.62 0.56 -40.28
C THR A 143 29.01 -0.92 -40.08
N PRO A 144 28.83 -1.79 -41.09
CA PRO A 144 29.19 -3.21 -40.99
C PRO A 144 30.68 -3.50 -40.69
N ASP A 145 31.58 -2.57 -41.02
CA ASP A 145 33.01 -2.63 -40.66
C ASP A 145 33.32 -2.05 -39.27
N GLY A 146 32.30 -1.63 -38.53
CA GLY A 146 32.38 -1.09 -37.16
C GLY A 146 32.78 0.38 -37.06
N GLY A 147 32.74 1.11 -38.18
CA GLY A 147 32.86 2.57 -38.17
C GLY A 147 31.64 3.22 -37.51
N ILE A 148 31.88 4.33 -36.82
CA ILE A 148 30.82 5.15 -36.21
C ILE A 148 30.81 6.52 -36.91
N GLY A 149 29.72 6.83 -37.60
CA GLY A 149 29.45 8.18 -38.09
C GLY A 149 28.60 8.97 -37.11
N LEU A 150 28.89 10.26 -36.96
CA LEU A 150 28.19 11.18 -36.06
C LEU A 150 27.38 12.19 -36.87
N ASP A 151 26.18 12.51 -36.38
CA ASP A 151 25.44 13.68 -36.85
C ASP A 151 26.31 14.95 -36.69
N PRO A 152 26.40 15.82 -37.71
CA PRO A 152 27.03 17.14 -37.59
C PRO A 152 26.62 17.95 -36.34
N VAL A 153 25.39 17.79 -35.85
CA VAL A 153 24.90 18.44 -34.63
C VAL A 153 25.65 17.94 -33.39
N ALA A 154 26.09 16.68 -33.37
CA ALA A 154 26.81 16.05 -32.26
C ALA A 154 28.29 16.46 -32.18
N ALA A 155 28.89 16.92 -33.29
CA ALA A 155 30.33 17.13 -33.39
C ALA A 155 30.92 18.16 -32.41
N GLY A 156 30.09 19.01 -31.81
CA GLY A 156 30.49 19.99 -30.80
C GLY A 156 30.65 19.43 -29.38
N PHE A 157 29.96 18.33 -29.05
CA PHE A 157 29.89 17.79 -27.69
C PHE A 157 30.05 16.26 -27.62
N VAL A 158 30.14 15.57 -28.76
CA VAL A 158 30.41 14.14 -28.90
C VAL A 158 31.61 13.93 -29.82
N THR A 159 32.50 13.02 -29.44
CA THR A 159 33.61 12.57 -30.29
C THR A 159 33.56 11.07 -30.49
N ALA A 160 33.66 10.61 -31.74
CA ALA A 160 33.81 9.19 -32.08
C ALA A 160 35.29 8.88 -32.39
N THR A 161 35.88 7.91 -31.71
CA THR A 161 37.24 7.42 -31.98
C THR A 161 37.26 5.90 -31.95
N GLY A 162 37.52 5.25 -33.09
CA GLY A 162 37.37 3.80 -33.20
C GLY A 162 35.93 3.38 -32.92
N HIS A 163 35.74 2.50 -31.94
CA HIS A 163 34.42 2.04 -31.48
C HIS A 163 33.94 2.76 -30.21
N THR A 164 34.53 3.90 -29.86
CA THR A 164 34.19 4.66 -28.65
C THR A 164 33.54 5.99 -28.98
N LEU A 165 32.36 6.21 -28.41
CA LEU A 165 31.60 7.46 -28.38
C LEU A 165 31.82 8.15 -27.03
N THR A 166 32.53 9.27 -27.00
CA THR A 166 32.71 10.08 -25.78
C THR A 166 31.83 11.31 -25.82
N VAL A 167 30.90 11.44 -24.87
CA VAL A 167 29.98 12.56 -24.70
C VAL A 167 30.55 13.50 -23.63
N ARG A 168 30.92 14.72 -24.03
CA ARG A 168 31.55 15.72 -23.16
C ARG A 168 30.60 16.80 -22.67
N GLY A 169 29.50 17.05 -23.38
CA GLY A 169 28.56 18.13 -23.05
C GLY A 169 29.20 19.52 -23.07
N PHE A 170 28.56 20.46 -22.38
CA PHE A 170 29.00 21.82 -22.13
C PHE A 170 28.87 22.17 -20.66
N ASP A 171 29.90 22.81 -20.10
CA ASP A 171 29.88 23.33 -18.75
C ASP A 171 29.00 24.60 -18.69
N ILE A 172 27.96 24.56 -17.88
CA ILE A 172 27.11 25.69 -17.54
C ILE A 172 27.26 26.03 -16.06
N THR A 173 27.15 27.31 -15.73
CA THR A 173 27.20 27.81 -14.34
C THR A 173 25.80 28.23 -13.89
N ILE A 174 25.35 27.69 -12.77
CA ILE A 174 24.09 28.02 -12.12
C ILE A 174 24.38 28.83 -10.85
N ASP A 175 23.93 30.07 -10.83
CA ASP A 175 23.99 30.96 -9.66
C ASP A 175 22.59 31.13 -9.07
N GLY A 176 22.28 30.34 -8.03
CA GLY A 176 21.04 30.40 -7.24
C GLY A 176 21.21 31.11 -5.90
N THR A 177 22.34 31.77 -5.65
CA THR A 177 22.71 32.29 -4.32
C THR A 177 21.79 33.38 -3.77
N GLY A 178 20.96 33.97 -4.65
CA GLY A 178 19.94 34.96 -4.28
C GLY A 178 18.66 34.36 -3.70
N LEU A 179 18.48 33.05 -3.70
CA LEU A 179 17.24 32.38 -3.31
C LEU A 179 17.21 32.00 -1.82
N ALA A 180 16.00 31.89 -1.27
CA ALA A 180 15.75 31.45 0.10
C ALA A 180 15.66 29.92 0.25
N HIS A 181 15.94 29.14 -0.79
CA HIS A 181 15.87 27.67 -0.81
C HIS A 181 16.93 27.11 -1.75
N ASP A 182 17.29 25.85 -1.54
CA ASP A 182 18.16 25.09 -2.43
C ASP A 182 17.41 24.74 -3.73
N LEU A 183 18.15 24.34 -4.76
CA LEU A 183 17.60 23.98 -6.07
C LEU A 183 17.85 22.51 -6.36
N LEU A 184 16.85 21.77 -6.78
CA LEU A 184 17.01 20.42 -7.31
C LEU A 184 17.07 20.48 -8.83
N PHE A 185 18.15 20.01 -9.45
CA PHE A 185 18.30 19.95 -10.90
C PHE A 185 17.53 18.76 -11.47
N ALA A 186 16.39 19.01 -12.11
CA ALA A 186 15.43 17.98 -12.51
C ALA A 186 16.02 16.83 -13.35
N PRO A 187 16.95 17.05 -14.31
CA PRO A 187 17.49 15.97 -15.14
C PRO A 187 18.31 14.90 -14.41
N SER A 188 18.83 15.20 -13.22
CA SER A 188 19.64 14.25 -12.44
C SER A 188 19.23 14.11 -10.98
N GLY A 189 18.33 14.96 -10.50
CA GLY A 189 17.99 15.07 -9.08
C GLY A 189 19.15 15.62 -8.23
N ALA A 190 20.14 16.29 -8.84
CA ALA A 190 21.25 16.88 -8.08
C ALA A 190 20.76 18.07 -7.25
N GLU A 191 21.05 18.06 -5.95
CA GLU A 191 20.75 19.16 -5.05
C GLU A 191 21.87 20.22 -5.09
N LEU A 192 21.48 21.44 -5.44
CA LEU A 192 22.35 22.60 -5.58
C LEU A 192 22.06 23.55 -4.42
N SER A 193 22.99 23.59 -3.46
CA SER A 193 22.85 24.44 -2.28
C SER A 193 22.84 25.93 -2.65
N ARG A 194 22.00 26.73 -1.97
CA ARG A 194 21.90 28.19 -2.13
C ARG A 194 23.11 28.97 -1.60
N GLY A 195 24.11 28.27 -1.05
CA GLY A 195 25.29 28.88 -0.45
C GLY A 195 26.42 29.21 -1.43
N GLU A 196 26.37 28.65 -2.64
CA GLU A 196 27.43 28.78 -3.64
C GLU A 196 26.90 28.67 -5.07
N GLU A 197 27.75 29.02 -6.04
CA GLU A 197 27.49 28.77 -7.47
C GLU A 197 27.85 27.31 -7.80
N HIS A 198 27.09 26.70 -8.71
CA HIS A 198 27.31 25.31 -9.14
C HIS A 198 27.67 25.25 -10.62
N GLN A 199 28.55 24.32 -11.00
CA GLN A 199 28.80 23.97 -12.40
C GLN A 199 28.11 22.65 -12.72
N LEU A 200 27.46 22.61 -13.88
CA LEU A 200 26.81 21.43 -14.43
C LEU A 200 27.30 21.21 -15.86
N THR A 201 27.48 19.95 -16.24
CA THR A 201 27.91 19.54 -17.57
C THR A 201 26.75 18.85 -18.26
N VAL A 202 26.21 19.46 -19.31
CA VAL A 202 24.97 19.03 -19.96
C VAL A 202 25.11 18.99 -21.48
N ILE A 203 24.34 18.13 -22.16
CA ILE A 203 24.24 18.19 -23.62
C ILE A 203 23.31 19.34 -24.06
N PRO A 204 23.43 19.85 -25.30
CA PRO A 204 22.49 20.85 -25.82
C PRO A 204 21.04 20.36 -25.87
N GLY A 205 20.12 21.28 -25.55
CA GLY A 205 18.71 21.22 -25.94
C GLY A 205 17.81 22.04 -25.02
N THR A 206 16.52 21.72 -24.99
CA THR A 206 15.45 22.62 -24.50
C THR A 206 14.65 22.01 -23.35
N ASN A 207 14.35 22.80 -22.31
CA ASN A 207 13.53 22.42 -21.14
C ASN A 207 14.28 21.95 -19.88
N PHE A 208 15.48 22.47 -19.61
CA PHE A 208 16.12 22.32 -18.31
C PHE A 208 15.32 23.05 -17.24
N ALA A 209 15.11 22.42 -16.08
CA ALA A 209 14.26 22.96 -15.00
C ALA A 209 14.87 22.68 -13.61
N PHE A 210 14.38 23.42 -12.62
CA PHE A 210 14.73 23.24 -11.20
C PHE A 210 13.48 22.99 -10.34
N GLN A 211 13.67 22.41 -9.16
CA GLN A 211 12.65 22.34 -8.10
C GLN A 211 13.17 22.96 -6.79
N ALA A 212 12.28 23.33 -5.88
CA ALA A 212 12.59 23.84 -4.53
C ALA A 212 11.92 22.92 -3.50
N GLY A 213 12.64 21.89 -3.05
CA GLY A 213 11.98 20.76 -2.36
C GLY A 213 10.93 20.14 -3.29
N SER A 214 9.68 20.00 -2.82
CA SER A 214 8.56 19.49 -3.62
C SER A 214 7.89 20.54 -4.54
N ALA A 215 8.36 21.79 -4.54
CA ALA A 215 7.79 22.85 -5.37
C ALA A 215 8.45 22.87 -6.76
N VAL A 216 7.73 22.43 -7.79
CA VAL A 216 8.24 22.37 -9.17
C VAL A 216 8.18 23.74 -9.83
N ALA A 217 9.30 24.19 -10.41
CA ALA A 217 9.35 25.45 -11.14
C ALA A 217 8.51 25.39 -12.42
N ARG A 218 7.75 26.45 -12.71
CA ARG A 218 6.94 26.60 -13.93
C ARG A 218 7.68 27.25 -15.10
N TRP A 219 9.00 27.26 -15.06
CA TRP A 219 9.84 27.88 -16.08
C TRP A 219 11.00 26.94 -16.42
N THR A 220 11.48 27.06 -17.65
CA THR A 220 12.60 26.26 -18.14
C THR A 220 13.64 27.14 -18.83
N PHE A 221 14.83 26.59 -19.01
CA PHE A 221 15.88 27.18 -19.85
C PHE A 221 16.39 26.14 -20.86
N GLY A 222 17.05 26.62 -21.92
CA GLY A 222 17.73 25.77 -22.90
C GLY A 222 19.24 25.94 -22.83
N VAL A 223 19.96 25.00 -23.44
CA VAL A 223 21.39 25.11 -23.74
C VAL A 223 21.56 24.93 -25.24
N GLY A 224 22.08 25.96 -25.89
CA GLY A 224 22.31 25.98 -27.33
C GLY A 224 23.51 25.13 -27.76
N PRO A 225 23.72 24.99 -29.08
CA PRO A 225 24.76 24.13 -29.64
C PRO A 225 26.20 24.61 -29.38
N ALA A 226 26.40 25.83 -28.85
CA ALA A 226 27.70 26.33 -28.42
C ALA A 226 27.82 26.43 -26.88
N GLY A 227 26.89 25.84 -26.13
CA GLY A 227 26.86 25.88 -24.66
C GLY A 227 26.28 27.19 -24.09
N GLU A 228 25.70 28.04 -24.91
CA GLU A 228 25.02 29.25 -24.47
C GLU A 228 23.65 28.93 -23.84
N ILE A 229 23.33 29.57 -22.73
CA ILE A 229 22.02 29.42 -22.08
C ILE A 229 20.98 30.25 -22.83
N LEU A 230 19.89 29.60 -23.19
CA LEU A 230 18.74 30.17 -23.86
C LEU A 230 17.62 30.36 -22.83
N LEU A 231 17.24 31.60 -22.56
CA LEU A 231 16.19 31.94 -21.61
C LEU A 231 15.03 32.64 -22.33
N ASP A 232 13.80 32.32 -21.95
CA ASP A 232 12.62 33.03 -22.46
C ASP A 232 12.71 34.52 -22.06
N PRO A 233 12.55 35.47 -23.01
CA PRO A 233 12.53 36.91 -22.72
C PRO A 233 11.54 37.32 -21.60
N GLY A 234 10.46 36.57 -21.40
CA GLY A 234 9.50 36.80 -20.32
C GLY A 234 10.06 36.57 -18.90
N LEU A 235 11.23 35.93 -18.79
CA LEU A 235 11.86 35.58 -17.51
C LEU A 235 13.00 36.52 -17.11
N GLU A 236 13.32 37.54 -17.90
CA GLU A 236 14.46 38.46 -17.66
C GLU A 236 14.38 39.20 -16.31
N SER A 237 13.17 39.42 -15.78
CA SER A 237 12.96 40.03 -14.46
C SER A 237 13.30 39.09 -13.29
N PHE A 238 13.37 37.80 -13.56
CA PHE A 238 13.55 36.74 -12.58
C PHE A 238 14.92 36.07 -12.69
N ALA A 239 15.38 35.80 -13.90
CA ALA A 239 16.66 35.18 -14.19
C ALA A 239 17.34 35.86 -15.38
N THR A 240 18.67 35.78 -15.43
CA THR A 240 19.46 36.35 -16.52
C THR A 240 20.44 35.33 -17.05
N ALA A 241 20.51 35.18 -18.37
CA ALA A 241 21.47 34.34 -19.06
C ALA A 241 22.60 35.19 -19.69
N ASN A 242 23.85 34.77 -19.51
CA ASN A 242 25.01 35.39 -20.15
C ASN A 242 26.03 34.32 -20.55
N GLY A 243 26.04 33.94 -21.83
CA GLY A 243 26.83 32.80 -22.30
C GLY A 243 26.38 31.53 -21.59
N GLY A 244 27.32 30.75 -21.05
CA GLY A 244 27.04 29.54 -20.27
C GLY A 244 26.62 29.77 -18.81
N ARG A 245 26.29 31.01 -18.39
CA ARG A 245 25.90 31.31 -17.00
C ARG A 245 24.43 31.69 -16.89
N LEU A 246 23.72 31.06 -15.96
CA LEU A 246 22.35 31.38 -15.53
C LEU A 246 22.41 31.91 -14.10
N THR A 247 22.00 33.17 -13.90
CA THR A 247 21.80 33.75 -12.57
C THR A 247 20.31 33.85 -12.28
N ILE A 248 19.89 33.27 -11.17
CA ILE A 248 18.49 33.22 -10.72
C ILE A 248 18.33 34.22 -9.56
N HIS A 249 17.70 35.36 -9.83
CA HIS A 249 17.55 36.44 -8.84
C HIS A 249 16.39 36.21 -7.87
N GLY A 250 15.34 35.52 -8.34
CA GLY A 250 14.10 35.29 -7.59
C GLY A 250 13.22 36.53 -7.46
N TYR A 251 11.98 36.34 -7.00
CA TYR A 251 11.07 37.40 -6.61
C TYR A 251 11.04 37.57 -5.09
N GLU A 252 11.01 38.81 -4.60
CA GLU A 252 10.83 39.08 -3.17
C GLU A 252 9.36 38.92 -2.78
N ILE A 253 9.09 37.88 -2.00
CA ILE A 253 7.78 37.53 -1.47
C ILE A 253 7.70 37.91 0.00
N THR A 254 6.67 38.68 0.35
CA THR A 254 6.39 39.08 1.73
C THR A 254 5.39 38.11 2.36
N ILE A 255 5.72 37.53 3.51
CA ILE A 255 4.86 36.64 4.28
C ILE A 255 4.57 37.31 5.63
N ASP A 256 3.31 37.68 5.83
CA ASP A 256 2.81 38.28 7.07
C ASP A 256 1.94 37.28 7.82
N GLY A 257 2.54 36.60 8.81
CA GLY A 257 1.86 35.69 9.72
C GLY A 257 1.56 36.30 11.09
N THR A 258 1.64 37.63 11.24
CA THR A 258 1.64 38.29 12.56
C THR A 258 0.32 38.20 13.33
N ALA A 259 -0.76 37.80 12.66
CA ALA A 259 -2.06 37.58 13.30
C ALA A 259 -2.16 36.24 14.04
N LEU A 260 -1.28 35.27 13.73
CA LEU A 260 -1.34 33.91 14.26
C LEU A 260 -0.89 33.83 15.72
N SER A 261 -1.35 32.79 16.43
CA SER A 261 -0.91 32.49 17.80
C SER A 261 0.33 31.59 17.89
N GLY A 262 1.00 31.31 16.76
CA GLY A 262 2.19 30.45 16.69
C GLY A 262 3.02 30.71 15.44
N ASP A 263 4.28 30.27 15.49
CA ASP A 263 5.25 30.42 14.39
C ASP A 263 4.93 29.49 13.20
N LEU A 264 5.40 29.85 12.00
CA LEU A 264 5.19 29.10 10.76
C LEU A 264 6.49 28.41 10.34
N LEU A 265 6.47 27.12 9.99
CA LEU A 265 7.59 26.48 9.31
C LEU A 265 7.40 26.58 7.80
N ALA A 266 8.27 27.31 7.11
CA ALA A 266 8.29 27.34 5.64
C ALA A 266 9.07 26.11 5.14
N ALA A 267 8.34 25.07 4.73
CA ALA A 267 8.87 23.71 4.62
C ALA A 267 9.98 23.58 3.57
N GLN A 268 9.78 24.16 2.38
CA GLN A 268 10.75 24.12 1.28
C GLN A 268 12.02 24.92 1.58
N GLN A 269 11.91 25.96 2.40
CA GLN A 269 13.03 26.80 2.80
C GLN A 269 13.77 26.21 4.01
N ASN A 270 13.10 25.30 4.73
CA ASN A 270 13.49 24.76 6.04
C ASN A 270 13.79 25.89 7.05
N VAL A 271 12.89 26.90 7.11
CA VAL A 271 13.03 28.07 7.98
C VAL A 271 11.77 28.27 8.82
N VAL A 272 11.95 28.48 10.13
CA VAL A 272 10.87 28.91 11.02
C VAL A 272 10.71 30.43 10.92
N LEU A 273 9.54 30.85 10.47
CA LEU A 273 9.10 32.23 10.39
C LEU A 273 8.35 32.59 11.67
N SER A 274 8.97 33.43 12.51
CA SER A 274 8.33 33.86 13.75
C SER A 274 7.11 34.73 13.48
N HIS A 275 6.00 34.47 14.18
CA HIS A 275 4.79 35.31 14.12
C HIS A 275 4.99 36.71 14.74
N ALA A 276 6.14 37.01 15.35
CA ALA A 276 6.43 38.32 15.93
C ALA A 276 6.73 39.41 14.87
N GLU A 277 7.02 39.03 13.63
CA GLU A 277 7.44 39.96 12.57
C GLU A 277 6.98 39.50 11.18
N VAL A 278 7.08 40.42 10.21
CA VAL A 278 6.79 40.16 8.80
C VAL A 278 8.06 39.71 8.09
N HIS A 279 8.00 38.61 7.35
CA HIS A 279 9.15 37.99 6.69
C HIS A 279 9.21 38.33 5.20
N ARG A 280 10.43 38.42 4.65
CA ARG A 280 10.67 38.63 3.22
C ARG A 280 11.61 37.56 2.70
N LEU A 281 11.16 36.76 1.74
CA LEU A 281 11.91 35.65 1.17
C LEU A 281 12.06 35.85 -0.33
N ARG A 282 13.25 35.57 -0.88
CA ARG A 282 13.43 35.51 -2.33
C ARG A 282 13.11 34.11 -2.83
N MET A 283 12.11 34.01 -3.68
CA MET A 283 11.53 32.74 -4.10
C MET A 283 11.52 32.68 -5.63
N MET A 284 11.68 31.48 -6.18
CA MET A 284 11.47 31.28 -7.60
C MET A 284 9.99 31.09 -7.93
N PRO A 285 9.56 31.32 -9.18
CA PRO A 285 8.24 30.92 -9.63
C PRO A 285 8.08 29.42 -9.57
N ALA A 286 7.21 28.96 -8.68
CA ALA A 286 6.86 27.56 -8.50
C ALA A 286 5.46 27.49 -7.89
N GLN A 287 4.82 26.34 -8.10
CA GLN A 287 3.61 25.98 -7.38
C GLN A 287 3.96 25.15 -6.14
N TRP A 288 2.99 25.01 -5.23
CA TRP A 288 3.08 24.08 -4.10
C TRP A 288 4.04 24.48 -2.98
N TYR A 289 4.27 25.78 -2.77
CA TYR A 289 4.85 26.20 -1.50
C TYR A 289 3.83 26.00 -0.38
N PHE A 290 4.25 25.51 0.77
CA PHE A 290 3.36 25.32 1.91
C PHE A 290 4.05 25.60 3.24
N PHE A 291 3.23 25.86 4.25
CA PHE A 291 3.69 25.96 5.63
C PHE A 291 3.38 24.67 6.38
N GLN A 292 4.25 24.31 7.31
CA GLN A 292 4.02 23.26 8.30
C GLN A 292 3.87 23.90 9.69
N LEU A 293 3.08 23.26 10.55
CA LEU A 293 2.94 23.61 11.96
C LEU A 293 3.29 22.37 12.80
N GLY A 294 4.59 22.15 13.05
CA GLY A 294 5.06 20.91 13.68
C GLY A 294 4.77 19.69 12.79
N THR A 295 4.01 18.70 13.29
CA THR A 295 3.58 17.53 12.52
C THR A 295 2.27 17.75 11.74
N ALA A 296 1.62 18.91 11.90
CA ALA A 296 0.39 19.24 11.19
C ALA A 296 0.71 19.76 9.78
N VAL A 297 0.15 19.09 8.77
CA VAL A 297 0.23 19.52 7.38
C VAL A 297 -0.87 20.55 7.15
N ALA A 298 -0.49 21.76 6.72
CA ALA A 298 -1.46 22.79 6.38
C ALA A 298 -2.38 22.29 5.25
N SER A 299 -3.68 22.54 5.36
CA SER A 299 -4.67 22.12 4.37
C SER A 299 -4.67 23.01 3.10
N TRP A 300 -3.64 23.83 2.92
CA TRP A 300 -3.57 24.86 1.87
C TRP A 300 -2.11 25.12 1.44
N GLN A 301 -1.93 25.54 0.19
CA GLN A 301 -0.65 25.91 -0.41
C GLN A 301 -0.69 27.33 -0.98
N TYR A 302 0.46 27.83 -1.40
CA TYR A 302 0.56 29.06 -2.19
C TYR A 302 1.50 28.86 -3.38
N GLU A 303 1.27 29.64 -4.43
CA GLU A 303 2.15 29.70 -5.60
C GLU A 303 2.83 31.06 -5.71
N VAL A 304 3.98 31.06 -6.38
CA VAL A 304 4.62 32.27 -6.89
C VAL A 304 4.52 32.21 -8.41
N GLY A 305 3.73 33.10 -8.99
CA GLY A 305 3.54 33.19 -10.44
C GLY A 305 4.79 33.67 -11.17
N LEU A 306 4.82 33.50 -12.49
CA LEU A 306 5.90 34.02 -13.35
C LEU A 306 6.01 35.55 -13.30
N ASP A 307 4.94 36.24 -12.91
CA ASP A 307 4.88 37.69 -12.69
C ASP A 307 5.29 38.12 -11.27
N GLY A 308 5.71 37.16 -10.42
CA GLY A 308 6.11 37.40 -9.03
C GLY A 308 4.96 37.64 -8.06
N LYS A 309 3.71 37.47 -8.50
CA LYS A 309 2.55 37.54 -7.61
C LYS A 309 2.33 36.22 -6.88
N VAL A 310 1.80 36.33 -5.66
CA VAL A 310 1.40 35.18 -4.86
C VAL A 310 -0.05 34.83 -5.16
N GLY A 311 -0.32 33.54 -5.33
CA GLY A 311 -1.67 32.96 -5.36
C GLY A 311 -1.87 32.03 -4.17
N LEU A 312 -3.08 32.02 -3.60
CA LEU A 312 -3.48 31.01 -2.60
C LEU A 312 -4.08 29.81 -3.33
N LEU A 313 -3.74 28.61 -2.89
CA LEU A 313 -4.15 27.35 -3.51
C LEU A 313 -4.82 26.43 -2.47
N GLN A 314 -5.96 25.83 -2.84
CA GLN A 314 -6.55 24.69 -2.12
C GLN A 314 -6.52 23.50 -3.07
N GLY A 315 -5.58 22.58 -2.83
CA GLY A 315 -5.18 21.67 -3.89
C GLY A 315 -4.73 22.49 -5.10
N HIS A 316 -5.30 22.20 -6.27
CA HIS A 316 -4.92 22.82 -7.54
C HIS A 316 -5.55 24.16 -7.86
N SER A 317 -6.63 24.51 -7.17
CA SER A 317 -7.46 25.63 -7.56
C SER A 317 -7.01 26.87 -6.80
N VAL A 318 -6.94 27.98 -7.52
CA VAL A 318 -6.76 29.30 -6.90
C VAL A 318 -7.95 29.56 -6.00
N LEU A 319 -7.69 29.71 -4.71
CA LEU A 319 -8.69 30.05 -3.71
C LEU A 319 -9.23 31.46 -4.01
N ASP A 320 -10.55 31.58 -4.10
CA ASP A 320 -11.21 32.88 -4.19
C ASP A 320 -10.89 33.69 -2.90
N PRO A 321 -10.32 34.91 -3.02
CA PRO A 321 -10.06 35.78 -1.88
C PRO A 321 -11.29 36.04 -0.99
N GLU A 322 -12.51 35.93 -1.52
CA GLU A 322 -13.76 36.12 -0.77
C GLU A 322 -14.25 34.85 -0.04
N GLN A 323 -13.80 33.65 -0.44
CA GLN A 323 -14.24 32.38 0.16
C GLN A 323 -13.32 31.84 1.26
N ASN A 324 -12.13 32.43 1.44
CA ASN A 324 -11.05 31.77 2.15
C ASN A 324 -10.53 32.55 3.37
N GLY A 325 -11.45 33.01 4.23
CA GLY A 325 -11.28 34.01 5.31
C GLY A 325 -10.10 33.87 6.29
N PHE A 326 -9.21 32.90 6.13
CA PHE A 326 -7.96 32.74 6.86
C PHE A 326 -6.74 33.42 6.23
N ALA A 327 -6.70 33.69 4.92
CA ALA A 327 -5.53 34.32 4.28
C ALA A 327 -5.91 35.16 3.05
N THR A 328 -5.06 36.13 2.73
CA THR A 328 -5.19 36.98 1.55
C THR A 328 -3.86 37.06 0.81
N ALA A 329 -3.87 36.78 -0.49
CA ALA A 329 -2.74 37.03 -1.37
C ALA A 329 -3.02 38.28 -2.22
N ARG A 330 -2.08 39.22 -2.22
CA ARG A 330 -2.15 40.45 -3.02
C ARG A 330 -0.76 40.81 -3.52
N ASP A 331 -0.62 40.89 -4.84
CA ASP A 331 0.66 41.13 -5.50
C ASP A 331 1.72 40.15 -4.95
N SER A 332 2.87 40.61 -4.48
CA SER A 332 3.91 39.74 -3.89
C SER A 332 3.77 39.54 -2.37
N THR A 333 2.60 39.83 -1.79
CA THR A 333 2.36 39.74 -0.34
C THR A 333 1.30 38.69 -0.02
N LEU A 334 1.68 37.77 0.87
CA LEU A 334 0.80 36.79 1.49
C LEU A 334 0.55 37.18 2.94
N THR A 335 -0.68 37.53 3.29
CA THR A 335 -1.08 37.82 4.67
C THR A 335 -1.96 36.69 5.20
N ILE A 336 -1.58 36.13 6.34
CA ILE A 336 -2.25 35.01 6.99
C ILE A 336 -2.94 35.53 8.25
N HIS A 337 -4.27 35.63 8.17
CA HIS A 337 -5.13 36.13 9.24
C HIS A 337 -5.47 35.04 10.28
N GLY A 338 -5.63 33.79 9.83
CA GLY A 338 -6.12 32.67 10.64
C GLY A 338 -7.58 32.83 11.12
N TYR A 339 -8.14 31.74 11.64
CA TYR A 339 -9.43 31.72 12.31
C TYR A 339 -9.28 31.78 13.82
N GLU A 340 -10.19 32.50 14.47
CA GLU A 340 -10.25 32.51 15.94
C GLU A 340 -10.97 31.26 16.44
N ILE A 341 -10.21 30.35 17.06
CA ILE A 341 -10.68 29.10 17.62
C ILE A 341 -10.75 29.23 19.14
N THR A 342 -11.93 28.97 19.69
CA THR A 342 -12.17 28.97 21.13
C THR A 342 -11.92 27.56 21.69
N ILE A 343 -11.05 27.46 22.70
CA ILE A 343 -10.72 26.19 23.38
C ILE A 343 -11.17 26.31 24.84
N ASP A 344 -12.19 25.55 25.19
CA ASP A 344 -12.72 25.44 26.55
C ASP A 344 -12.29 24.12 27.18
N GLY A 345 -11.22 24.17 27.98
CA GLY A 345 -10.72 23.05 28.77
C GLY A 345 -11.07 23.16 30.25
N THR A 346 -12.04 24.00 30.62
CA THR A 346 -12.27 24.37 32.04
C THR A 346 -12.80 23.23 32.91
N ALA A 347 -13.28 22.15 32.31
CA ALA A 347 -13.70 20.93 33.02
C ALA A 347 -12.51 20.05 33.46
N LEU A 348 -11.32 20.25 32.89
CA LEU A 348 -10.16 19.39 33.11
C LEU A 348 -9.50 19.64 34.47
N SER A 349 -8.83 18.61 34.98
CA SER A 349 -8.01 18.71 36.18
C SER A 349 -6.59 19.25 35.94
N GLY A 350 -6.22 19.64 34.72
CA GLY A 350 -4.90 20.21 34.45
C GLY A 350 -4.83 21.02 33.18
N ASP A 351 -3.76 21.81 33.07
CA ASP A 351 -3.49 22.67 31.93
C ASP A 351 -3.13 21.85 30.68
N LEU A 352 -3.51 22.38 29.51
CA LEU A 352 -3.21 21.79 28.21
C LEU A 352 -2.07 22.56 27.53
N LEU A 353 -1.18 21.87 26.85
CA LEU A 353 -0.23 22.44 25.91
C LEU A 353 -0.78 22.25 24.49
N ALA A 354 -1.09 23.34 23.81
CA ALA A 354 -1.37 23.34 22.38
C ALA A 354 -0.04 23.16 21.64
N ALA A 355 0.26 21.93 21.21
CA ALA A 355 1.61 21.53 20.83
C ALA A 355 2.12 22.29 19.59
N GLN A 356 1.26 22.50 18.60
CA GLN A 356 1.61 23.18 17.35
C GLN A 356 1.85 24.68 17.56
N GLN A 357 1.13 25.31 18.49
CA GLN A 357 1.30 26.73 18.82
C GLN A 357 2.39 26.93 19.90
N ASN A 358 2.79 25.86 20.59
CA ASN A 358 3.68 25.87 21.74
C ASN A 358 3.19 26.81 22.86
N VAL A 359 1.88 26.81 23.13
CA VAL A 359 1.22 27.64 24.15
C VAL A 359 0.56 26.77 25.22
N VAL A 360 0.83 27.07 26.49
CA VAL A 360 0.13 26.46 27.63
C VAL A 360 -1.19 27.18 27.87
N LEU A 361 -2.29 26.44 27.76
CA LEU A 361 -3.67 26.84 28.01
C LEU A 361 -4.04 26.42 29.44
N SER A 362 -4.19 27.40 30.32
CA SER A 362 -4.62 27.12 31.69
C SER A 362 -6.06 26.65 31.74
N HIS A 363 -6.35 25.58 32.48
CA HIS A 363 -7.72 25.09 32.70
C HIS A 363 -8.58 26.04 33.54
N ALA A 364 -8.02 27.14 34.08
CA ALA A 364 -8.78 28.11 34.87
C ALA A 364 -9.68 29.03 34.03
N GLU A 365 -9.48 29.08 32.71
CA GLU A 365 -10.20 29.99 31.81
C GLU A 365 -10.37 29.40 30.40
N VAL A 366 -11.23 30.03 29.61
CA VAL A 366 -11.45 29.69 28.20
C VAL A 366 -10.45 30.47 27.35
N HIS A 367 -9.75 29.78 26.43
CA HIS A 367 -8.71 30.38 25.59
C HIS A 367 -9.19 30.64 24.17
N ARG A 368 -8.60 31.62 23.49
CA ARG A 368 -8.82 31.91 22.08
C ARG A 368 -7.48 31.92 21.37
N LEU A 369 -7.33 31.02 20.39
CA LEU A 369 -6.14 30.94 19.55
C LEU A 369 -6.49 31.29 18.13
N ARG A 370 -5.60 32.01 17.44
CA ARG A 370 -5.72 32.28 16.01
C ARG A 370 -4.93 31.24 15.25
N MET A 371 -5.65 30.34 14.59
CA MET A 371 -5.13 29.11 14.01
C MET A 371 -5.36 29.07 12.50
N MET A 372 -4.47 28.41 11.79
CA MET A 372 -4.66 28.16 10.36
C MET A 372 -5.48 26.90 10.13
N PRO A 373 -6.15 26.77 8.97
CA PRO A 373 -6.71 25.50 8.55
C PRO A 373 -5.63 24.43 8.40
N ALA A 374 -5.75 23.39 9.20
CA ALA A 374 -4.86 22.24 9.19
C ALA A 374 -5.54 21.08 9.90
N GLN A 375 -5.13 19.87 9.55
CA GLN A 375 -5.47 18.67 10.28
C GLN A 375 -4.37 18.35 11.31
N TRP A 376 -4.62 17.40 12.21
CA TRP A 376 -3.62 16.87 13.15
C TRP A 376 -3.16 17.84 14.24
N TYR A 377 -3.99 18.80 14.63
CA TYR A 377 -3.74 19.52 15.87
C TYR A 377 -3.97 18.58 17.06
N PHE A 378 -3.16 18.70 18.11
CA PHE A 378 -3.36 17.91 19.32
C PHE A 378 -2.92 18.67 20.56
N PHE A 379 -3.46 18.23 21.69
CA PHE A 379 -3.02 18.72 23.00
C PHE A 379 -2.06 17.74 23.63
N GLN A 380 -1.14 18.30 24.40
CA GLN A 380 -0.32 17.57 25.35
C GLN A 380 -0.70 18.01 26.75
N LEU A 381 -0.62 17.10 27.71
CA LEU A 381 -0.68 17.43 29.12
C LEU A 381 0.65 16.93 29.69
N GLY A 382 1.58 17.85 29.98
CA GLY A 382 2.98 17.49 30.25
C GLY A 382 3.63 16.69 29.11
N THR A 383 4.15 15.49 29.40
CA THR A 383 4.70 14.55 28.39
C THR A 383 3.64 13.63 27.78
N ALA A 384 2.40 13.71 28.23
CA ALA A 384 1.31 12.86 27.78
C ALA A 384 0.65 13.47 26.54
N VAL A 385 0.74 12.79 25.39
CA VAL A 385 0.10 13.22 24.15
C VAL A 385 -1.34 12.69 24.14
N ALA A 386 -2.29 13.53 23.74
CA ALA A 386 -3.66 13.09 23.54
C ALA A 386 -3.73 11.94 22.52
N SER A 387 -4.56 10.94 22.78
CA SER A 387 -4.81 9.83 21.84
C SER A 387 -5.74 10.21 20.68
N TRP A 388 -6.09 11.49 20.57
CA TRP A 388 -7.01 12.06 19.60
C TRP A 388 -6.44 13.36 19.06
N GLN A 389 -6.95 13.78 17.90
CA GLN A 389 -6.54 14.99 17.21
C GLN A 389 -7.77 15.84 16.89
N TYR A 390 -7.55 17.10 16.54
CA TYR A 390 -8.58 17.96 15.99
C TYR A 390 -8.08 18.63 14.72
N GLU A 391 -9.02 19.05 13.89
CA GLU A 391 -8.77 19.83 12.70
C GLU A 391 -9.43 21.20 12.80
N VAL A 392 -8.85 22.16 12.09
CA VAL A 392 -9.50 23.42 11.76
C VAL A 392 -9.77 23.38 10.27
N GLY A 393 -11.05 23.34 9.89
CA GLY A 393 -11.48 23.36 8.50
C GLY A 393 -11.22 24.70 7.83
N LEU A 394 -11.32 24.71 6.49
CA LEU A 394 -11.21 25.95 5.70
C LEU A 394 -12.37 26.93 5.96
N ASP A 395 -13.48 26.46 6.51
CA ASP A 395 -14.59 27.30 6.98
C ASP A 395 -14.41 27.81 8.42
N GLY A 396 -13.26 27.51 9.05
CA GLY A 396 -12.93 27.90 10.41
C GLY A 396 -13.63 27.10 11.49
N LYS A 397 -14.32 26.01 11.13
CA LYS A 397 -14.93 25.10 12.10
C LYS A 397 -13.93 24.07 12.59
N VAL A 398 -14.14 23.61 13.82
CA VAL A 398 -13.33 22.57 14.44
C VAL A 398 -13.97 21.21 14.23
N GLY A 399 -13.17 20.23 13.82
CA GLY A 399 -13.53 18.81 13.75
C GLY A 399 -12.69 17.97 14.71
N LEU A 400 -13.22 16.86 15.21
CA LEU A 400 -12.48 15.88 16.01
C LEU A 400 -12.06 14.70 15.14
N LEU A 401 -10.83 14.25 15.31
CA LEU A 401 -10.20 13.21 14.50
C LEU A 401 -9.63 12.07 15.36
N GLN A 402 -9.78 10.84 14.89
CA GLN A 402 -9.03 9.66 15.35
C GLN A 402 -8.33 9.02 14.15
N GLY A 403 -7.01 9.14 14.10
CA GLY A 403 -6.25 8.79 12.89
C GLY A 403 -6.69 9.69 11.73
N HIS A 404 -7.33 9.09 10.72
CA HIS A 404 -7.87 9.79 9.54
C HIS A 404 -9.40 9.94 9.54
N SER A 405 -10.09 9.43 10.57
CA SER A 405 -11.55 9.40 10.62
C SER A 405 -12.12 10.53 11.48
N VAL A 406 -13.17 11.17 10.99
CA VAL A 406 -13.93 12.18 11.72
C VAL A 406 -14.73 11.50 12.82
N LEU A 407 -14.48 11.90 14.06
CA LEU A 407 -15.27 11.46 15.19
C LEU A 407 -16.57 12.26 15.24
N ASP A 408 -17.67 11.60 15.63
CA ASP A 408 -18.95 12.29 15.84
C ASP A 408 -18.76 13.40 16.90
N PRO A 409 -18.94 14.69 16.53
CA PRO A 409 -18.71 15.80 17.44
C PRO A 409 -19.65 15.82 18.66
N GLU A 410 -20.78 15.10 18.62
CA GLU A 410 -21.78 15.07 19.70
C GLU A 410 -21.75 13.77 20.52
N GLN A 411 -21.19 12.67 20.01
CA GLN A 411 -21.20 11.36 20.69
C GLN A 411 -19.89 10.94 21.35
N ASN A 412 -18.86 11.78 21.28
CA ASN A 412 -17.51 11.37 21.64
C ASN A 412 -17.16 11.37 23.14
N GLY A 413 -18.11 11.68 24.03
CA GLY A 413 -17.99 11.50 25.49
C GLY A 413 -16.97 12.37 26.25
N PHE A 414 -15.83 12.76 25.65
CA PHE A 414 -14.75 13.54 26.27
C PHE A 414 -14.59 14.94 25.68
N ALA A 415 -15.06 15.20 24.46
CA ALA A 415 -14.99 16.51 23.82
C ALA A 415 -16.16 16.71 22.85
N THR A 416 -16.50 17.98 22.63
CA THR A 416 -17.50 18.40 21.65
C THR A 416 -16.94 19.53 20.81
N ALA A 417 -17.07 19.42 19.49
CA ALA A 417 -16.68 20.48 18.57
C ALA A 417 -17.94 21.07 17.92
N ARG A 418 -18.09 22.39 18.03
CA ARG A 418 -19.22 23.11 17.45
C ARG A 418 -18.75 24.44 16.89
N ASP A 419 -18.95 24.63 15.59
CA ASP A 419 -18.47 25.79 14.86
C ASP A 419 -16.97 26.01 15.15
N SER A 420 -16.54 27.20 15.55
CA SER A 420 -15.15 27.50 15.93
C SER A 420 -14.81 27.24 17.40
N THR A 421 -15.65 26.47 18.12
CA THR A 421 -15.46 26.17 19.55
C THR A 421 -15.21 24.69 19.80
N LEU A 422 -14.11 24.40 20.48
CA LEU A 422 -13.76 23.08 20.98
C LEU A 422 -13.91 23.08 22.51
N THR A 423 -14.89 22.32 23.00
CA THR A 423 -15.09 22.12 24.44
C THR A 423 -14.61 20.73 24.83
N ILE A 424 -13.70 20.67 25.81
CA ILE A 424 -13.07 19.43 26.27
C ILE A 424 -13.60 19.12 27.67
N HIS A 425 -14.51 18.16 27.75
CA HIS A 425 -15.17 17.72 28.98
C HIS A 425 -14.32 16.72 29.78
N GLY A 426 -13.48 15.93 29.09
CA GLY A 426 -12.70 14.82 29.65
C GLY A 426 -13.57 13.68 30.21
N TYR A 427 -12.92 12.70 30.83
CA TYR A 427 -13.55 11.64 31.62
C TYR A 427 -13.21 11.79 33.09
N GLU A 428 -14.22 11.66 33.96
CA GLU A 428 -14.00 11.57 35.39
C GLU A 428 -13.44 10.17 35.73
N ILE A 429 -12.17 10.12 36.11
CA ILE A 429 -11.45 8.93 36.53
C ILE A 429 -11.22 9.00 38.04
N THR A 430 -11.74 8.03 38.77
CA THR A 430 -11.55 7.92 40.22
C THR A 430 -10.23 7.20 40.52
N ILE A 431 -9.30 7.89 41.18
CA ILE A 431 -8.06 7.29 41.69
C ILE A 431 -8.28 6.86 43.15
N ASP A 432 -8.27 5.55 43.39
CA ASP A 432 -8.34 4.97 44.73
C ASP A 432 -6.96 4.52 45.21
N GLY A 433 -6.26 5.42 45.89
CA GLY A 433 -5.00 5.13 46.58
C GLY A 433 -5.15 4.94 48.09
N THR A 434 -6.36 4.66 48.58
CA THR A 434 -6.65 4.68 50.03
C THR A 434 -5.94 3.60 50.83
N ALA A 435 -5.48 2.54 50.16
CA ALA A 435 -4.70 1.45 50.75
C ALA A 435 -3.23 1.85 51.02
N LEU A 436 -2.72 2.90 50.35
CA LEU A 436 -1.30 3.26 50.41
C LEU A 436 -0.89 3.86 51.76
N SER A 437 0.39 3.71 52.07
CA SER A 437 0.97 4.33 53.26
C SER A 437 1.21 5.83 53.12
N GLY A 438 1.22 6.35 51.89
CA GLY A 438 1.54 7.73 51.53
C GLY A 438 0.53 8.37 50.58
N ASP A 439 0.53 9.70 50.53
CA ASP A 439 -0.24 10.45 49.53
C ASP A 439 0.42 10.33 48.16
N LEU A 440 -0.39 10.34 47.09
CA LEU A 440 0.10 10.34 45.71
C LEU A 440 0.11 11.75 45.14
N ARG A 441 0.89 11.97 44.11
CA ARG A 441 0.85 13.15 43.26
C ARG A 441 0.65 12.70 41.81
N ALA A 442 -0.41 13.15 41.16
CA ALA A 442 -0.70 12.83 39.78
C ALA A 442 0.27 13.56 38.85
N ILE A 443 0.93 12.82 37.96
CA ILE A 443 1.80 13.37 36.93
C ILE A 443 1.08 13.20 35.58
N PRO A 444 1.04 14.26 34.75
CA PRO A 444 1.81 15.50 34.87
C PRO A 444 1.07 16.71 35.46
N MET A 445 -0.19 16.57 35.88
CA MET A 445 -0.99 17.69 36.46
C MET A 445 -0.42 18.27 37.76
N ASN A 446 0.51 17.55 38.41
CA ASN A 446 1.15 17.96 39.64
C ASN A 446 0.19 18.12 40.83
N ILE A 447 -0.94 17.40 40.81
CA ILE A 447 -2.00 17.44 41.83
C ILE A 447 -1.70 16.47 42.96
N LEU A 448 -1.78 16.92 44.20
CA LEU A 448 -1.73 16.06 45.39
C LEU A 448 -3.07 15.30 45.55
N LEU A 449 -2.98 13.99 45.69
CA LEU A 449 -4.08 13.05 45.90
C LEU A 449 -3.94 12.44 47.32
N PRO A 450 -4.67 12.97 48.32
CA PRO A 450 -4.63 12.45 49.67
C PRO A 450 -5.11 11.00 49.75
N ARG A 451 -4.40 10.15 50.49
CA ARG A 451 -4.78 8.74 50.72
C ARG A 451 -6.00 8.56 51.63
N THR A 452 -6.49 9.62 52.26
CA THR A 452 -7.64 9.56 53.19
C THR A 452 -8.99 9.40 52.49
N ARG A 453 -9.02 9.46 51.15
CA ARG A 453 -10.22 9.37 50.33
C ARG A 453 -9.86 8.91 48.92
N THR A 454 -10.86 8.52 48.15
CA THR A 454 -10.74 8.42 46.69
C THR A 454 -10.70 9.82 46.08
N ASN A 455 -10.00 9.98 44.97
CA ASN A 455 -9.77 11.28 44.33
C ASN A 455 -10.25 11.24 42.87
N PRO A 456 -11.35 11.92 42.51
CA PRO A 456 -11.77 12.06 41.12
C PRO A 456 -10.87 13.05 40.38
N LEU A 457 -10.46 12.71 39.17
CA LEU A 457 -9.73 13.57 38.24
C LEU A 457 -10.42 13.55 36.88
N THR A 458 -10.60 14.72 36.28
CA THR A 458 -11.13 14.83 34.91
C THR A 458 -9.97 14.83 33.93
N LEU A 459 -9.81 13.73 33.20
CA LEU A 459 -8.65 13.44 32.34
C LEU A 459 -9.05 13.33 30.87
N ILE A 460 -8.15 13.71 29.98
CA ILE A 460 -8.30 13.45 28.54
C ILE A 460 -7.80 12.04 28.20
N PRO A 461 -8.28 11.43 27.10
CA PRO A 461 -7.69 10.19 26.60
C PRO A 461 -6.20 10.35 26.25
N SER A 462 -5.34 9.56 26.90
CA SER A 462 -3.88 9.59 26.72
C SER A 462 -3.25 8.34 27.35
N PRO A 463 -2.14 7.79 26.80
CA PRO A 463 -1.52 6.57 27.33
C PRO A 463 -0.55 6.80 28.51
N ASN A 464 -0.14 8.03 28.81
CA ASN A 464 1.07 8.32 29.58
C ASN A 464 0.84 9.09 30.89
N TYR A 465 -0.09 8.65 31.73
CA TYR A 465 -0.22 9.17 33.09
C TYR A 465 0.64 8.37 34.07
N SER A 466 1.09 8.99 35.17
CA SER A 466 1.85 8.31 36.22
C SER A 466 1.61 8.94 37.59
N PHE A 467 2.16 8.34 38.64
CA PHE A 467 2.10 8.88 39.99
C PHE A 467 3.50 9.10 40.56
N GLN A 468 3.57 10.03 41.51
CA GLN A 468 4.72 10.23 42.35
C GLN A 468 4.31 10.10 43.82
N ALA A 469 5.06 9.34 44.60
CA ALA A 469 4.95 9.31 46.05
C ALA A 469 6.16 10.06 46.62
N GLY A 470 5.94 11.20 47.29
CA GLY A 470 7.02 12.08 47.76
C GLY A 470 7.94 12.53 46.63
N THR A 471 9.21 12.10 46.64
CA THR A 471 10.19 12.34 45.54
C THR A 471 10.34 11.16 44.58
N ALA A 472 9.74 10.01 44.85
CA ALA A 472 9.84 8.80 44.04
C ALA A 472 8.76 8.82 42.96
N VAL A 473 9.18 8.88 41.71
CA VAL A 473 8.29 8.82 40.54
C VAL A 473 8.12 7.36 40.15
N ALA A 474 6.87 6.94 39.92
CA ALA A 474 6.58 5.63 39.38
C ALA A 474 7.33 5.40 38.06
N HIS A 475 8.00 4.27 37.93
CA HIS A 475 8.66 3.87 36.68
C HIS A 475 7.73 3.12 35.73
N TRP A 476 6.42 3.31 35.90
CA TRP A 476 5.35 2.71 35.11
C TRP A 476 4.29 3.78 34.82
N GLN A 477 3.47 3.52 33.79
CA GLN A 477 2.45 4.45 33.31
C GLN A 477 1.09 3.75 33.22
N TYR A 478 0.02 4.55 33.24
CA TYR A 478 -1.33 4.12 32.95
C TYR A 478 -1.96 5.05 31.90
N GLY A 479 -2.88 4.51 31.11
CA GLY A 479 -3.62 5.23 30.09
C GLY A 479 -5.09 5.43 30.45
N VAL A 480 -5.71 6.39 29.78
CA VAL A 480 -7.16 6.56 29.69
C VAL A 480 -7.56 6.39 28.23
N GLY A 481 -8.41 5.41 27.95
CA GLY A 481 -8.93 5.12 26.61
C GLY A 481 -9.96 6.14 26.11
N LEU A 482 -10.32 6.03 24.84
CA LEU A 482 -11.37 6.86 24.22
C LEU A 482 -12.77 6.56 24.76
N ASP A 483 -12.97 5.43 25.43
CA ASP A 483 -14.20 5.07 26.14
C ASP A 483 -14.22 5.60 27.60
N GLY A 484 -13.10 6.15 28.06
CA GLY A 484 -12.86 6.58 29.44
C GLY A 484 -12.48 5.43 30.38
N GLY A 485 -12.19 4.24 29.86
CA GLY A 485 -11.63 3.14 30.63
C GLY A 485 -10.16 3.38 30.95
N VAL A 486 -9.72 3.05 32.17
CA VAL A 486 -8.30 3.05 32.50
C VAL A 486 -7.61 1.78 31.99
N ASP A 487 -6.40 1.91 31.51
CA ASP A 487 -5.56 0.78 31.08
C ASP A 487 -4.14 0.93 31.62
N PHE A 488 -3.44 -0.18 31.81
CA PHE A 488 -2.07 -0.20 32.33
C PHE A 488 -1.37 -1.51 31.94
N PRO A 489 -0.03 -1.59 31.90
CA PRO A 489 0.67 -2.82 31.57
C PRO A 489 0.26 -4.02 32.44
N GLU A 490 0.19 -5.23 31.87
CA GLU A 490 -0.18 -6.48 32.60
C GLU A 490 0.76 -6.76 33.79
N ASP A 491 2.03 -6.37 33.68
CA ASP A 491 3.02 -6.48 34.76
C ASP A 491 2.67 -5.62 36.00
N CYS A 492 1.66 -4.76 35.90
CA CYS A 492 1.17 -3.94 37.00
C CYS A 492 -0.04 -4.52 37.73
N ASP A 493 -0.64 -5.64 37.26
CA ASP A 493 -1.85 -6.24 37.83
C ASP A 493 -1.67 -6.69 39.30
N GLY A 494 -0.42 -6.89 39.74
CA GLY A 494 -0.08 -7.23 41.13
C GLY A 494 -0.38 -6.11 42.14
N PHE A 495 -0.34 -4.84 41.69
CA PHE A 495 -0.50 -3.67 42.56
C PHE A 495 -1.49 -2.62 42.02
N LEU A 496 -2.00 -2.78 40.80
CA LEU A 496 -3.09 -2.01 40.20
C LEU A 496 -4.31 -2.89 39.93
N ALA A 497 -5.49 -2.28 39.92
CA ALA A 497 -6.72 -2.92 39.49
C ALA A 497 -7.69 -1.89 38.88
N GLY A 498 -8.72 -2.38 38.19
CA GLY A 498 -9.76 -1.55 37.59
C GLY A 498 -9.61 -1.28 36.09
N ARG A 499 -8.80 -2.08 35.39
CA ARG A 499 -8.67 -2.05 33.92
C ARG A 499 -10.05 -2.07 33.23
N GLY A 500 -10.25 -1.21 32.24
CA GLY A 500 -11.50 -1.04 31.52
C GLY A 500 -12.62 -0.35 32.31
N THR A 501 -12.35 0.17 33.51
CA THR A 501 -13.33 0.89 34.34
C THR A 501 -12.95 2.36 34.51
N ARG A 502 -13.85 3.16 35.10
CA ARG A 502 -13.56 4.56 35.49
C ARG A 502 -12.86 4.70 36.85
N THR A 503 -12.41 3.60 37.44
CA THR A 503 -11.75 3.60 38.75
C THR A 503 -10.41 2.89 38.66
N LEU A 504 -9.31 3.62 38.86
CA LEU A 504 -7.99 3.03 39.04
C LEU A 504 -7.73 2.79 40.52
N VAL A 505 -7.63 1.52 40.91
CA VAL A 505 -7.33 1.13 42.29
C VAL A 505 -5.84 0.87 42.42
N VAL A 506 -5.17 1.66 43.26
CA VAL A 506 -3.74 1.54 43.54
C VAL A 506 -3.56 0.83 44.88
N ARG A 507 -3.34 -0.48 44.81
CA ARG A 507 -3.15 -1.35 45.99
C ARG A 507 -1.74 -1.22 46.57
N GLY A 508 -0.74 -0.92 45.72
CA GLY A 508 0.66 -0.86 46.13
C GLY A 508 1.26 -2.23 46.47
N CYS A 509 2.58 -2.25 46.61
CA CYS A 509 3.37 -3.40 46.99
C CYS A 509 3.59 -3.38 48.51
N PRO A 510 3.28 -4.49 49.22
CA PRO A 510 3.58 -4.59 50.64
C PRO A 510 5.08 -4.74 50.86
N LEU A 511 5.64 -3.88 51.69
CA LEU A 511 7.03 -3.87 52.10
C LEU A 511 7.11 -4.04 53.62
N VAL A 512 7.99 -4.93 54.06
CA VAL A 512 8.38 -5.07 55.46
C VAL A 512 9.83 -4.66 55.59
N VAL A 513 10.09 -3.59 56.33
CA VAL A 513 11.46 -3.16 56.66
C VAL A 513 11.76 -3.63 58.07
N ASP A 514 12.61 -4.65 58.18
CA ASP A 514 13.10 -5.17 59.45
C ASP A 514 14.34 -4.39 59.89
N ALA A 515 14.23 -3.66 61.00
CA ALA A 515 15.33 -2.97 61.67
C ALA A 515 15.55 -3.50 63.09
N THR A 516 15.20 -4.75 63.35
CA THR A 516 15.43 -5.41 64.65
C THR A 516 16.90 -5.37 65.07
N GLN A 517 17.83 -5.37 64.09
CA GLN A 517 19.27 -5.24 64.30
C GLN A 517 19.82 -3.80 64.29
N ALA A 518 18.99 -2.78 64.08
CA ALA A 518 19.41 -1.38 64.09
C ALA A 518 19.60 -0.85 65.54
N ASP A 519 20.45 0.18 65.67
CA ASP A 519 20.75 0.87 66.93
C ASP A 519 19.64 1.82 67.39
N SER A 520 18.66 2.08 66.52
CA SER A 520 17.54 3.00 66.71
C SER A 520 16.31 2.51 65.96
N ASP A 521 15.12 2.90 66.44
CA ASP A 521 13.85 2.51 65.81
C ASP A 521 13.72 3.15 64.42
N LEU A 522 13.08 2.42 63.48
CA LEU A 522 12.62 3.02 62.24
C LEU A 522 11.51 4.02 62.56
N VAL A 523 11.50 5.13 61.83
CA VAL A 523 10.55 6.23 62.01
C VAL A 523 9.70 6.38 60.76
N ASP A 524 10.29 6.32 59.57
CA ASP A 524 9.58 6.53 58.29
C ASP A 524 10.44 6.05 57.10
N ILE A 525 9.87 6.07 55.90
CA ILE A 525 10.60 6.03 54.63
C ILE A 525 10.41 7.43 54.01
N VAL A 526 11.53 8.16 53.84
CA VAL A 526 11.59 9.60 53.52
C VAL A 526 10.73 10.00 52.32
N THR A 527 10.43 9.04 51.45
CA THR A 527 9.72 9.24 50.18
C THR A 527 8.21 8.97 50.24
N ILE A 528 7.65 8.47 51.35
CA ILE A 528 6.23 8.05 51.42
C ILE A 528 5.33 9.13 52.05
N GLY A 529 5.86 10.02 52.90
CA GLY A 529 5.04 11.04 53.59
C GLY A 529 4.09 10.46 54.64
N ALA A 530 4.37 9.25 55.15
CA ALA A 530 3.58 8.62 56.20
C ALA A 530 3.86 9.26 57.57
N PRO A 531 2.90 9.25 58.51
CA PRO A 531 3.17 9.64 59.89
C PRO A 531 4.14 8.65 60.55
N ALA A 532 5.10 9.18 61.31
CA ALA A 532 6.14 8.39 61.94
C ALA A 532 5.59 7.27 62.82
N GLN A 533 6.03 6.03 62.58
CA GLN A 533 5.74 4.88 63.43
C GLN A 533 7.02 4.49 64.15
N THR A 534 7.09 4.58 65.47
CA THR A 534 8.21 4.02 66.25
C THR A 534 8.04 2.50 66.34
N ALA A 535 8.68 1.78 65.43
CA ALA A 535 8.63 0.32 65.39
C ALA A 535 9.99 -0.28 64.97
N ARG A 536 10.29 -1.47 65.51
CA ARG A 536 11.46 -2.28 65.12
C ARG A 536 11.26 -2.97 63.76
N GLU A 537 10.01 -3.12 63.34
CA GLU A 537 9.58 -3.58 62.02
C GLU A 537 8.56 -2.58 61.47
N LEU A 538 8.76 -2.09 60.25
CA LEU A 538 7.88 -1.11 59.60
C LEU A 538 7.20 -1.74 58.39
N PHE A 539 5.86 -1.71 58.38
CA PHE A 539 5.04 -2.14 57.25
C PHE A 539 4.63 -0.93 56.42
N ALA A 540 4.90 -0.98 55.11
CA ALA A 540 4.51 0.07 54.18
C ALA A 540 3.87 -0.53 52.92
N LEU A 541 2.80 0.08 52.43
CA LEU A 541 2.26 -0.14 51.09
C LEU A 541 2.75 1.00 50.21
N VAL A 542 3.64 0.69 49.27
CA VAL A 542 4.31 1.65 48.38
C VAL A 542 4.03 1.34 46.91
N ILE A 543 4.16 2.33 46.04
CA ILE A 543 4.14 2.10 44.60
C ILE A 543 5.52 1.65 44.12
N PRO A 544 5.62 0.84 43.04
CA PRO A 544 6.91 0.59 42.40
C PRO A 544 7.55 1.88 41.91
N ALA A 545 8.74 2.17 42.43
CA ALA A 545 9.50 3.38 42.18
C ALA A 545 10.94 3.23 42.69
N GLU A 546 11.81 4.16 42.27
CA GLU A 546 13.21 4.17 42.67
C GLU A 546 13.48 5.10 43.87
N ASN A 547 14.60 4.86 44.56
CA ASN A 547 15.16 5.74 45.58
C ASN A 547 14.30 5.92 46.84
N TYR A 548 13.69 4.85 47.34
CA TYR A 548 13.15 4.82 48.69
C TYR A 548 14.29 4.82 49.72
N ILE A 549 14.19 5.68 50.74
CA ILE A 549 15.23 5.81 51.76
C ILE A 549 14.60 5.64 53.14
N PRO A 550 14.95 4.58 53.90
CA PRO A 550 14.47 4.42 55.27
C PRO A 550 15.13 5.47 56.20
N ARG A 551 14.37 5.89 57.21
CA ARG A 551 14.80 6.83 58.24
C ARG A 551 14.61 6.23 59.61
N THR A 552 15.66 6.29 60.43
CA THR A 552 15.60 5.92 61.85
C THR A 552 15.47 7.15 62.74
N ALA A 553 15.23 6.93 64.04
CA ALA A 553 15.14 8.01 65.03
C ALA A 553 16.43 8.83 65.16
N ASN A 554 17.57 8.30 64.73
CA ASN A 554 18.89 8.94 64.80
C ASN A 554 19.36 9.55 63.47
N GLY A 555 18.65 9.34 62.36
CA GLY A 555 19.01 9.92 61.05
C GLY A 555 18.50 9.12 59.85
N THR A 556 18.82 9.60 58.64
CA THR A 556 18.44 8.95 57.38
C THR A 556 19.50 7.93 56.96
N LEU A 557 19.09 6.73 56.56
CA LEU A 557 20.03 5.74 56.01
C LEU A 557 20.57 6.23 54.65
N ARG A 558 21.86 5.96 54.37
CA ARG A 558 22.51 6.44 53.13
C ARG A 558 22.26 5.56 51.91
N THR A 559 21.82 4.32 52.12
CA THR A 559 21.61 3.35 51.04
C THR A 559 20.14 3.41 50.61
N PRO A 560 19.83 3.93 49.41
CA PRO A 560 18.49 3.83 48.86
C PRO A 560 18.20 2.39 48.41
N PHE A 561 16.92 2.05 48.37
CA PHE A 561 16.42 0.85 47.72
C PHE A 561 15.34 1.22 46.70
N ASN A 562 15.16 0.39 45.68
CA ASN A 562 14.08 0.51 44.72
C ASN A 562 13.02 -0.56 45.01
N VAL A 563 11.80 -0.33 44.53
CA VAL A 563 10.75 -1.34 44.48
C VAL A 563 10.41 -1.55 43.01
N GLU A 564 10.75 -2.72 42.47
CA GLU A 564 10.48 -3.11 41.09
C GLU A 564 8.98 -3.36 40.85
N LYS A 565 8.54 -3.43 39.59
CA LYS A 565 7.13 -3.65 39.24
C LYS A 565 6.54 -4.95 39.79
N ASP A 566 7.36 -5.99 39.95
CA ASP A 566 6.97 -7.25 40.58
C ASP A 566 6.89 -7.17 42.12
N GLY A 567 7.16 -5.99 42.69
CA GLY A 567 7.15 -5.72 44.12
C GLY A 567 8.45 -6.10 44.83
N THR A 568 9.48 -6.57 44.12
CA THR A 568 10.75 -6.95 44.74
C THR A 568 11.60 -5.72 45.10
N PRO A 569 12.21 -5.69 46.31
CA PRO A 569 13.13 -4.64 46.66
C PRO A 569 14.52 -4.89 46.06
N SER A 570 15.13 -3.89 45.43
CA SER A 570 16.50 -3.95 44.91
C SER A 570 17.39 -2.87 45.54
N PHE A 571 18.67 -3.18 45.78
CA PHE A 571 19.64 -2.26 46.40
C PHE A 571 20.77 -1.93 45.43
N ARG A 572 21.15 -0.67 45.34
CA ARG A 572 22.36 -0.26 44.60
C ARG A 572 23.59 -0.49 45.49
N THR A 573 24.48 -1.40 45.14
CA THR A 573 25.69 -1.70 45.92
C THR A 573 26.83 -0.72 45.59
N ASP A 574 27.49 -0.17 46.62
CA ASP A 574 28.69 0.68 46.50
C ASP A 574 29.97 -0.19 46.55
N PRO A 575 30.86 -0.17 45.53
CA PRO A 575 31.97 -1.13 45.39
C PRO A 575 33.14 -1.06 46.39
N ALA A 576 33.10 -0.28 47.48
CA ALA A 576 34.34 0.18 48.14
C ALA A 576 34.90 -0.63 49.33
N THR A 577 34.23 -1.67 49.86
CA THR A 577 34.60 -2.24 51.19
C THR A 577 35.07 -3.69 51.26
N HIS A 578 35.19 -4.42 50.15
CA HIS A 578 35.71 -5.80 50.19
C HIS A 578 36.58 -6.15 48.97
N GLY A 579 37.46 -7.15 49.11
CA GLY A 579 38.43 -7.51 48.07
C GLY A 579 37.79 -8.27 46.90
N PHE A 580 38.08 -7.85 45.67
CA PHE A 580 37.50 -8.41 44.44
C PHE A 580 38.05 -9.80 44.07
N TYR A 581 37.18 -10.65 43.49
CA TYR A 581 37.56 -11.89 42.83
C TYR A 581 37.34 -11.80 41.33
N ALA A 582 38.25 -12.40 40.57
CA ALA A 582 37.91 -12.89 39.24
C ALA A 582 37.43 -14.33 39.40
N VAL A 583 36.14 -14.52 39.15
CA VAL A 583 35.51 -15.83 38.98
C VAL A 583 35.29 -16.09 37.50
N ALA A 584 35.63 -17.28 37.06
CA ALA A 584 35.32 -17.73 35.71
C ALA A 584 34.73 -19.14 35.78
N ALA A 585 33.62 -19.33 35.08
CA ALA A 585 33.04 -20.64 34.85
C ALA A 585 32.90 -20.91 33.34
N SER A 586 32.99 -22.17 32.96
CA SER A 586 32.80 -22.62 31.57
C SER A 586 32.14 -23.99 31.54
N SER A 587 31.30 -24.25 30.53
CA SER A 587 30.79 -25.59 30.22
C SER A 587 31.52 -26.19 29.00
N ALA A 588 31.67 -27.51 28.97
CA ALA A 588 32.17 -28.24 27.82
C ALA A 588 31.31 -29.51 27.60
N PRO A 589 30.63 -29.65 26.44
CA PRO A 589 30.50 -28.64 25.36
C PRO A 589 29.77 -27.35 25.80
N THR A 590 29.77 -26.31 24.97
CA THR A 590 29.09 -25.02 25.27
C THR A 590 27.57 -25.11 25.14
N SER A 591 27.07 -26.04 24.34
CA SER A 591 25.66 -26.49 24.29
C SER A 591 25.61 -28.02 24.13
N SER A 592 24.53 -28.66 24.53
CA SER A 592 24.39 -30.13 24.48
C SER A 592 23.01 -30.60 24.02
N GLN A 593 22.92 -31.85 23.55
CA GLN A 593 21.65 -32.51 23.28
C GLN A 593 21.07 -33.15 24.54
N PRO A 594 19.75 -33.42 24.61
CA PRO A 594 19.15 -34.13 25.74
C PRO A 594 19.86 -35.48 26.00
N GLY A 595 20.37 -35.66 27.22
CA GLY A 595 21.07 -36.89 27.66
C GLY A 595 22.59 -36.95 27.41
N GLN A 596 23.19 -35.88 26.88
CA GLN A 596 24.65 -35.79 26.66
C GLN A 596 25.40 -35.36 27.94
N GLU A 597 26.62 -35.87 28.17
CA GLU A 597 27.47 -35.47 29.31
C GLU A 597 27.99 -34.04 29.14
N VAL A 598 27.84 -33.22 30.18
CA VAL A 598 28.31 -31.84 30.26
C VAL A 598 29.29 -31.69 31.42
N THR A 599 30.44 -31.07 31.16
CA THR A 599 31.46 -30.76 32.17
C THR A 599 31.46 -29.27 32.49
N PHE A 600 31.17 -28.91 33.75
CA PHE A 600 31.28 -27.55 34.27
C PHE A 600 32.62 -27.38 34.99
N ARG A 601 33.36 -26.32 34.64
CA ARG A 601 34.63 -25.94 35.29
C ARG A 601 34.50 -24.56 35.89
N PHE A 602 35.01 -24.39 37.10
CA PHE A 602 35.04 -23.13 37.83
C PHE A 602 36.47 -22.83 38.28
N SER A 603 36.85 -21.55 38.24
CA SER A 603 38.08 -21.05 38.83
C SER A 603 37.83 -19.74 39.53
N VAL A 604 38.39 -19.58 40.73
CA VAL A 604 38.33 -18.34 41.52
C VAL A 604 39.75 -17.93 41.91
N ARG A 605 40.07 -16.65 41.71
CA ARG A 605 41.34 -16.05 42.12
C ARG A 605 41.11 -14.69 42.77
N ALA A 606 41.91 -14.39 43.80
CA ALA A 606 41.92 -13.05 44.40
C ALA A 606 42.53 -12.03 43.42
N GLU A 607 41.91 -10.86 43.29
CA GLU A 607 42.47 -9.73 42.55
C GLU A 607 43.00 -8.66 43.51
N SER A 608 44.08 -7.99 43.13
CA SER A 608 44.72 -6.97 43.98
C SER A 608 43.72 -5.85 44.31
N PRO A 609 43.65 -5.38 45.58
CA PRO A 609 44.68 -5.54 46.63
C PRO A 609 44.57 -6.83 47.49
N GLY A 610 43.62 -7.73 47.23
CA GLY A 610 43.50 -9.01 47.96
C GLY A 610 44.61 -10.01 47.65
N GLN A 611 45.04 -10.80 48.64
CA GLN A 611 46.05 -11.87 48.47
C GLN A 611 45.62 -13.19 49.12
N GLY A 612 46.03 -14.32 48.54
CA GLY A 612 45.78 -15.68 49.03
C GLY A 612 45.10 -16.59 48.00
N THR A 613 45.05 -17.90 48.28
CA THR A 613 44.32 -18.88 47.46
C THR A 613 42.97 -19.19 48.10
N PRO A 614 41.84 -19.02 47.39
CA PRO A 614 40.52 -19.40 47.90
C PRO A 614 40.46 -20.89 48.22
N GLN A 615 39.93 -21.25 49.39
CA GLN A 615 39.77 -22.63 49.85
C GLN A 615 38.32 -22.89 50.24
N GLY A 616 37.86 -24.12 50.08
CA GLY A 616 36.49 -24.52 50.44
C GLY A 616 35.78 -25.22 49.30
N ASN A 617 34.48 -25.44 49.48
CA ASN A 617 33.65 -26.10 48.47
C ASN A 617 32.94 -25.09 47.59
N VAL A 618 32.74 -25.48 46.34
CA VAL A 618 31.91 -24.77 45.38
C VAL A 618 30.66 -25.59 45.13
N THR A 619 29.50 -24.96 45.19
CA THR A 619 28.22 -25.60 44.88
C THR A 619 27.77 -25.19 43.49
N PHE A 620 27.33 -26.17 42.71
CA PHE A 620 26.69 -25.96 41.42
C PHE A 620 25.20 -26.18 41.62
N THR A 621 24.40 -25.17 41.33
CA THR A 621 22.95 -25.21 41.48
C THR A 621 22.28 -24.79 40.18
N GLN A 622 21.16 -25.43 39.86
CA GLN A 622 20.28 -25.07 38.75
C GLN A 622 18.96 -24.62 39.35
N GLU A 623 18.56 -23.37 39.13
CA GLU A 623 17.30 -22.81 39.66
C GLU A 623 17.11 -23.00 41.18
N GLY A 624 18.22 -23.03 41.93
CA GLY A 624 18.24 -23.24 43.37
C GLY A 624 18.35 -24.70 43.83
N GLU A 625 18.22 -25.68 42.92
CA GLU A 625 18.40 -27.11 43.22
C GLU A 625 19.88 -27.54 43.07
N LEU A 626 20.39 -28.35 44.00
CA LEU A 626 21.81 -28.72 44.06
C LEU A 626 22.15 -29.81 43.04
N LEU A 627 22.97 -29.46 42.03
CA LEU A 627 23.53 -30.42 41.07
C LEU A 627 24.75 -31.16 41.62
N GLY A 628 25.54 -30.50 42.47
CA GLY A 628 26.71 -31.11 43.09
C GLY A 628 27.59 -30.11 43.84
N SER A 629 28.43 -30.61 44.73
CA SER A 629 29.43 -29.80 45.45
C SER A 629 30.82 -30.40 45.28
N VAL A 630 31.78 -29.57 44.89
CA VAL A 630 33.15 -29.97 44.57
C VAL A 630 34.13 -29.08 45.32
N PRO A 631 35.15 -29.64 46.03
CA PRO A 631 36.18 -28.85 46.68
C PRO A 631 37.07 -28.13 45.66
N LEU A 632 37.54 -26.93 46.00
CA LEU A 632 38.58 -26.23 45.25
C LEU A 632 39.92 -26.97 45.38
N ASP A 633 40.62 -27.12 44.25
CA ASP A 633 41.99 -27.59 44.23
C ASP A 633 42.98 -26.51 44.73
N PRO A 634 44.25 -26.84 44.98
CA PRO A 634 45.26 -25.86 45.42
C PRO A 634 45.51 -24.70 44.44
N GLY A 635 44.96 -24.74 43.22
CA GLY A 635 44.98 -23.68 42.23
C GLY A 635 43.68 -22.88 42.13
N GLY A 636 42.73 -23.09 43.05
CA GLY A 636 41.45 -22.38 43.10
C GLY A 636 40.45 -22.86 42.04
N ARG A 637 40.48 -24.13 41.62
CA ARG A 637 39.58 -24.68 40.59
C ARG A 637 38.70 -25.82 41.09
N ALA A 638 37.48 -25.90 40.54
CA ALA A 638 36.53 -26.99 40.77
C ALA A 638 35.95 -27.50 39.43
N THR A 639 35.63 -28.79 39.33
CA THR A 639 35.06 -29.39 38.11
C THR A 639 33.96 -30.39 38.44
N LEU A 640 32.78 -30.21 37.84
CA LEU A 640 31.61 -31.09 37.98
C LEU A 640 31.24 -31.68 36.61
N ARG A 641 30.82 -32.96 36.58
CA ARG A 641 30.28 -33.62 35.38
C ARG A 641 28.84 -34.08 35.64
N THR A 642 27.94 -33.85 34.70
CA THR A 642 26.52 -34.27 34.78
C THR A 642 25.98 -34.70 33.41
N VAL A 643 25.00 -35.61 33.38
CA VAL A 643 24.40 -36.19 32.15
C VAL A 643 22.88 -36.00 32.07
N ALA A 644 22.27 -35.31 33.05
CA ALA A 644 20.83 -35.31 33.27
C ALA A 644 20.21 -33.89 33.30
N LEU A 645 20.69 -32.98 32.45
CA LEU A 645 20.04 -31.69 32.29
C LEU A 645 18.84 -31.83 31.32
N PRO A 646 17.64 -31.38 31.69
CA PRO A 646 16.48 -31.37 30.79
C PRO A 646 16.70 -30.39 29.63
N ALA A 647 15.83 -30.38 28.61
CA ALA A 647 15.97 -29.43 27.52
C ALA A 647 15.55 -28.02 27.97
N GLY A 648 16.29 -26.97 27.59
CA GLY A 648 16.12 -25.59 28.07
C GLY A 648 17.44 -24.83 28.18
N GLU A 649 17.36 -23.52 28.40
CA GLU A 649 18.49 -22.71 28.85
C GLU A 649 18.67 -22.92 30.35
N HIS A 650 19.80 -23.49 30.76
CA HIS A 650 20.09 -23.69 32.18
C HIS A 650 21.10 -22.68 32.63
N GLU A 651 20.71 -21.86 33.59
CA GLU A 651 21.64 -21.03 34.32
C GLU A 651 22.20 -21.82 35.49
N ILE A 652 23.42 -22.34 35.31
CA ILE A 652 24.13 -23.05 36.36
C ILE A 652 24.84 -22.02 37.22
N ALA A 653 24.21 -21.68 38.33
CA ALA A 653 24.81 -20.83 39.35
C ALA A 653 25.89 -21.62 40.08
N VAL A 654 27.11 -21.11 39.99
CA VAL A 654 28.28 -21.65 40.67
C VAL A 654 28.61 -20.75 41.84
N ASN A 655 28.34 -21.24 43.05
CA ASN A 655 28.42 -20.46 44.27
C ASN A 655 29.62 -20.91 45.09
N TYR A 656 30.55 -19.99 45.31
CA TYR A 656 31.57 -20.09 46.33
C TYR A 656 31.12 -19.23 47.50
N LEU A 657 30.86 -19.84 48.66
CA LEU A 657 30.29 -19.15 49.83
C LEU A 657 31.29 -18.26 50.57
N GLY A 658 32.53 -18.16 50.09
CA GLY A 658 33.57 -17.42 50.76
C GLY A 658 34.01 -18.07 52.07
N ASN A 659 34.77 -17.33 52.86
CA ASN A 659 35.14 -17.67 54.23
C ASN A 659 35.47 -16.38 55.01
N GLU A 660 36.01 -16.50 56.22
CA GLU A 660 36.38 -15.35 57.06
C GLU A 660 37.37 -14.36 56.40
N SER A 661 38.12 -14.80 55.40
CA SER A 661 39.10 -13.99 54.66
C SER A 661 38.65 -13.61 53.26
N PHE A 662 37.55 -14.18 52.76
CA PHE A 662 37.17 -14.11 51.35
C PHE A 662 35.65 -13.96 51.18
N GLU A 663 35.20 -12.98 50.39
CA GLU A 663 33.75 -12.80 50.15
C GLU A 663 33.12 -13.99 49.41
N PRO A 664 31.81 -14.24 49.61
CA PRO A 664 31.05 -15.09 48.73
C PRO A 664 31.10 -14.54 47.30
N SER A 665 31.35 -15.43 46.34
CA SER A 665 31.36 -15.09 44.92
C SER A 665 30.52 -16.10 44.16
N SER A 666 29.59 -15.60 43.37
CA SER A 666 28.79 -16.42 42.46
C SER A 666 29.12 -16.06 41.02
N VAL A 667 29.10 -17.06 40.14
CA VAL A 667 29.12 -16.85 38.70
C VAL A 667 28.16 -17.83 38.08
N SER A 668 27.38 -17.36 37.13
CA SER A 668 26.51 -18.23 36.36
C SER A 668 27.19 -18.64 35.07
N VAL A 669 27.11 -19.91 34.73
CA VAL A 669 27.34 -20.36 33.36
C VAL A 669 25.99 -20.67 32.75
N ARG A 670 25.69 -20.02 31.62
CA ARG A 670 24.56 -20.44 30.79
C ARG A 670 24.99 -21.66 29.99
N HIS A 671 24.21 -22.73 30.11
CA HIS A 671 24.39 -23.92 29.32
C HIS A 671 23.08 -24.28 28.64
N ARG A 672 23.09 -24.19 27.32
CA ARG A 672 21.94 -24.49 26.49
C ARG A 672 21.88 -25.99 26.24
N VAL A 673 20.84 -26.64 26.75
CA VAL A 673 20.45 -27.97 26.30
C VAL A 673 19.33 -27.77 25.30
N GLU A 674 19.58 -27.97 24.01
CA GLU A 674 18.62 -27.60 22.96
C GLU A 674 17.22 -28.23 23.19
N PRO A 675 16.17 -27.44 23.51
CA PRO A 675 14.79 -27.92 23.52
C PRO A 675 14.20 -27.92 22.11
N ALA A 676 13.29 -28.86 21.84
CA ALA A 676 12.34 -28.72 20.73
C ALA A 676 11.49 -27.47 21.06
N GLY A 677 11.69 -26.38 20.33
CA GLY A 677 11.58 -25.02 20.88
C GLY A 677 10.19 -24.36 20.94
N GLU A 678 10.11 -23.27 21.74
CA GLU A 678 9.27 -22.06 21.55
C GLU A 678 9.72 -20.88 22.46
N LYS A 679 9.56 -19.62 22.01
CA LYS A 679 9.95 -18.31 22.63
C LYS A 679 8.91 -17.23 22.25
N GLY A 680 8.79 -16.16 23.06
CA GLY A 680 8.03 -14.88 22.88
C GLY A 680 7.09 -14.69 21.67
N ASP A 681 5.87 -14.20 21.93
CA ASP A 681 4.79 -14.06 20.93
C ASP A 681 5.28 -13.43 19.60
N ALA A 682 5.32 -14.26 18.56
CA ALA A 682 5.92 -13.95 17.27
C ALA A 682 5.31 -12.70 16.61
N LEU A 683 4.03 -12.43 16.87
CA LEU A 683 3.30 -11.27 16.35
C LEU A 683 3.91 -9.95 16.84
N SER A 684 4.33 -9.88 18.11
CA SER A 684 4.96 -8.68 18.67
C SER A 684 6.39 -8.47 18.12
N THR A 685 7.11 -9.57 17.91
CA THR A 685 8.45 -9.56 17.31
C THR A 685 8.38 -9.06 15.86
N ALA A 686 7.43 -9.55 15.08
CA ALA A 686 7.22 -9.13 13.70
C ALA A 686 6.89 -7.62 13.58
N ARG A 687 6.01 -7.07 14.43
CA ARG A 687 5.69 -5.62 14.42
C ARG A 687 6.92 -4.74 14.66
N ASN A 688 7.75 -5.11 15.63
CA ASN A 688 8.97 -4.35 15.94
C ASN A 688 9.97 -4.37 14.78
N LEU A 689 10.06 -5.49 14.06
CA LEU A 689 10.91 -5.63 12.88
C LEU A 689 10.40 -4.81 11.69
N LEU A 690 9.08 -4.75 11.49
CA LEU A 690 8.47 -3.88 10.47
C LEU A 690 8.71 -2.39 10.78
N ALA A 691 8.52 -1.96 12.02
CA ALA A 691 8.80 -0.58 12.43
C ALA A 691 10.29 -0.20 12.30
N LEU A 692 11.21 -1.17 12.46
CA LEU A 692 12.63 -0.97 12.17
C LEU A 692 12.88 -0.82 10.66
N SER A 693 12.27 -1.68 9.83
CA SER A 693 12.35 -1.59 8.37
C SER A 693 11.86 -0.22 7.86
N GLU A 694 10.76 0.30 8.40
CA GLU A 694 10.22 1.62 8.05
C GLU A 694 11.15 2.78 8.39
N ARG A 695 11.73 2.81 9.59
CA ARG A 695 12.69 3.85 9.97
C ARG A 695 13.92 3.87 9.06
N LEU A 696 14.48 2.70 8.78
CA LEU A 696 15.64 2.58 7.89
C LEU A 696 15.30 3.05 6.46
N ALA A 697 14.10 2.76 5.97
CA ALA A 697 13.65 3.26 4.68
C ALA A 697 13.45 4.79 4.68
N GLY A 698 12.89 5.36 5.75
CA GLY A 698 12.71 6.82 5.92
C GLY A 698 14.03 7.59 6.01
N ASP A 699 15.07 6.98 6.59
CA ASP A 699 16.43 7.51 6.64
C ASP A 699 17.21 7.33 5.31
N GLY A 700 16.55 6.84 4.25
CA GLY A 700 17.16 6.59 2.94
C GLY A 700 18.04 5.33 2.85
N GLN A 701 18.09 4.50 3.90
CA GLN A 701 18.88 3.26 3.95
C GLN A 701 18.13 2.07 3.34
N LEU A 702 17.75 2.19 2.06
CA LEU A 702 16.82 1.28 1.38
C LEU A 702 17.27 -0.20 1.40
N ALA A 703 18.55 -0.48 1.19
CA ALA A 703 19.08 -1.84 1.24
C ALA A 703 19.10 -2.45 2.65
N ALA A 704 19.36 -1.63 3.68
CA ALA A 704 19.39 -2.08 5.07
C ALA A 704 17.98 -2.39 5.61
N ALA A 705 16.95 -1.76 5.04
CA ALA A 705 15.56 -1.96 5.41
C ALA A 705 14.98 -3.33 4.99
N VAL A 706 15.63 -4.05 4.07
CA VAL A 706 15.19 -5.37 3.59
C VAL A 706 15.33 -6.45 4.67
N ALA A 707 16.45 -6.47 5.40
CA ALA A 707 16.74 -7.54 6.36
C ALA A 707 15.73 -7.59 7.54
N PRO A 708 15.30 -6.46 8.13
CA PRO A 708 14.23 -6.48 9.15
C PRO A 708 12.87 -6.88 8.58
N ALA A 709 12.53 -6.49 7.35
CA ALA A 709 11.27 -6.90 6.71
C ALA A 709 11.23 -8.42 6.48
N GLN A 710 12.31 -8.99 5.94
CA GLN A 710 12.46 -10.45 5.78
C GLN A 710 12.36 -11.17 7.12
N SER A 711 13.05 -10.66 8.16
CA SER A 711 13.01 -11.27 9.49
C SER A 711 11.59 -11.26 10.09
N ALA A 712 10.76 -10.27 9.75
CA ALA A 712 9.36 -10.24 10.17
C ALA A 712 8.53 -11.34 9.49
N VAL A 713 8.73 -11.54 8.18
CA VAL A 713 8.11 -12.63 7.41
C VAL A 713 8.52 -13.99 7.98
N ASP A 714 9.82 -14.21 8.20
CA ASP A 714 10.34 -15.48 8.73
C ASP A 714 9.77 -15.82 10.13
N VAL A 715 9.67 -14.80 11.00
CA VAL A 715 9.09 -14.94 12.34
C VAL A 715 7.61 -15.31 12.27
N LEU A 716 6.86 -14.72 11.34
CA LEU A 716 5.44 -15.02 11.15
C LEU A 716 5.26 -16.41 10.53
N HIS A 717 6.05 -16.82 9.55
CA HIS A 717 5.97 -18.16 8.96
C HIS A 717 6.28 -19.27 9.95
N ALA A 718 7.16 -19.01 10.91
CA ALA A 718 7.50 -19.94 11.98
C ALA A 718 6.46 -19.97 13.12
N PHE A 719 5.43 -19.13 13.06
CA PHE A 719 4.41 -19.01 14.11
C PHE A 719 3.12 -19.74 13.73
N ASP A 720 2.68 -20.66 14.59
CA ASP A 720 1.38 -21.31 14.46
C ASP A 720 0.35 -20.61 15.38
N PRO A 721 -0.54 -19.74 14.85
CA PRO A 721 -1.42 -18.94 15.68
C PRO A 721 -2.55 -19.78 16.30
N PRO A 722 -2.89 -19.58 17.58
CA PRO A 722 -4.10 -20.19 18.15
C PRO A 722 -5.36 -19.67 17.43
N PRO A 723 -6.48 -20.43 17.39
CA PRO A 723 -7.68 -20.09 16.61
C PRO A 723 -8.22 -18.67 16.83
N GLY A 724 -8.11 -18.14 18.06
CA GLY A 724 -8.58 -16.79 18.40
C GLY A 724 -7.70 -15.64 17.90
N ARG A 725 -6.50 -15.92 17.36
CA ARG A 725 -5.56 -14.91 16.84
C ARG A 725 -5.28 -15.08 15.35
N ARG A 726 -5.98 -15.99 14.67
CA ARG A 726 -5.79 -16.28 13.24
C ARG A 726 -6.00 -15.04 12.36
N ALA A 727 -7.01 -14.22 12.64
CA ALA A 727 -7.25 -12.99 11.88
C ALA A 727 -6.15 -11.93 12.11
N GLU A 728 -5.68 -11.77 13.34
CA GLU A 728 -4.56 -10.87 13.69
C GLU A 728 -3.25 -11.30 13.00
N TYR A 729 -2.98 -12.61 12.99
CA TYR A 729 -1.85 -13.21 12.31
C TYR A 729 -1.88 -12.98 10.79
N LEU A 730 -2.99 -13.33 10.12
CA LEU A 730 -3.09 -13.21 8.66
C LEU A 730 -2.95 -11.75 8.20
N ASN A 731 -3.57 -10.81 8.91
CA ASN A 731 -3.44 -9.38 8.59
C ASN A 731 -2.00 -8.88 8.76
N LEU A 732 -1.31 -9.31 9.81
CA LEU A 732 0.08 -8.91 10.05
C LEU A 732 1.05 -9.55 9.04
N LEU A 733 0.81 -10.80 8.65
CA LEU A 733 1.60 -11.49 7.62
C LEU A 733 1.40 -10.86 6.24
N ALA A 734 0.17 -10.56 5.85
CA ALA A 734 -0.12 -9.87 4.59
C ALA A 734 0.58 -8.50 4.53
N SER A 735 0.57 -7.76 5.64
CA SER A 735 1.27 -6.47 5.76
C SER A 735 2.79 -6.64 5.69
N ALA A 736 3.35 -7.67 6.31
CA ALA A 736 4.78 -7.96 6.29
C ALA A 736 5.28 -8.30 4.88
N LEU A 737 4.54 -9.16 4.17
CA LEU A 737 4.83 -9.55 2.78
C LEU A 737 4.72 -8.37 1.81
N HIS A 738 3.68 -7.54 1.96
CA HIS A 738 3.54 -6.31 1.16
C HIS A 738 4.70 -5.33 1.44
N ASN A 739 5.06 -5.11 2.70
CA ASN A 739 6.22 -4.29 3.05
C ASN A 739 7.51 -4.87 2.46
N MET A 740 7.69 -6.19 2.46
CA MET A 740 8.84 -6.84 1.83
C MET A 740 8.90 -6.56 0.32
N VAL A 741 7.78 -6.67 -0.40
CA VAL A 741 7.68 -6.30 -1.82
C VAL A 741 8.18 -4.86 -2.03
N ARG A 742 7.70 -3.90 -1.25
CA ARG A 742 8.15 -2.49 -1.36
C ARG A 742 9.63 -2.30 -1.02
N ARG A 743 10.18 -3.05 -0.06
CA ARG A 743 11.61 -2.95 0.28
C ARG A 743 12.50 -3.53 -0.82
N LEU A 744 12.08 -4.62 -1.46
CA LEU A 744 12.79 -5.19 -2.61
C LEU A 744 12.78 -4.25 -3.80
N LEU A 745 11.62 -3.65 -4.11
CA LEU A 745 11.48 -2.63 -5.16
C LEU A 745 12.39 -1.42 -4.88
N ASN A 746 12.34 -0.86 -3.66
CA ASN A 746 13.20 0.27 -3.27
C ASN A 746 14.70 -0.06 -3.30
N ALA A 747 15.06 -1.32 -3.08
CA ALA A 747 16.45 -1.80 -3.14
C ALA A 747 16.88 -2.24 -4.54
N LYS A 748 16.01 -2.10 -5.56
CA LYS A 748 16.22 -2.55 -6.96
C LYS A 748 16.53 -4.05 -7.08
N ARG A 749 15.82 -4.87 -6.30
CA ARG A 749 15.93 -6.35 -6.26
C ARG A 749 14.67 -6.99 -6.82
N ASP A 750 14.35 -6.63 -8.06
CA ASP A 750 13.06 -6.94 -8.71
C ASP A 750 12.86 -8.45 -8.96
N ASP A 751 13.96 -9.19 -9.14
CA ASP A 751 13.99 -10.64 -9.36
C ASP A 751 13.49 -11.44 -8.15
N GLU A 752 13.49 -10.85 -6.96
CA GLU A 752 13.04 -11.48 -5.73
C GLU A 752 11.58 -11.18 -5.39
N VAL A 753 10.90 -10.27 -6.12
CA VAL A 753 9.57 -9.75 -5.75
C VAL A 753 8.43 -10.75 -5.97
N ALA A 754 8.47 -11.50 -7.08
CA ALA A 754 7.38 -12.39 -7.50
C ALA A 754 6.88 -13.37 -6.41
N PRO A 755 7.74 -14.16 -5.72
CA PRO A 755 7.27 -15.11 -4.72
C PRO A 755 6.56 -14.44 -3.54
N PHE A 756 7.06 -13.28 -3.08
CA PHE A 756 6.42 -12.55 -1.97
C PHE A 756 5.08 -11.92 -2.38
N ALA A 757 4.95 -11.49 -3.64
CA ALA A 757 3.70 -10.95 -4.16
C ALA A 757 2.62 -12.05 -4.30
N GLU A 758 2.98 -13.23 -4.80
CA GLU A 758 2.06 -14.37 -4.91
C GLU A 758 1.58 -14.82 -3.53
N GLU A 759 2.50 -14.92 -2.58
CA GLU A 759 2.16 -15.28 -1.21
C GLU A 759 1.30 -14.21 -0.53
N ALA A 760 1.61 -12.92 -0.73
CA ALA A 760 0.81 -11.83 -0.19
C ALA A 760 -0.64 -11.92 -0.66
N VAL A 761 -0.89 -12.18 -1.96
CA VAL A 761 -2.26 -12.35 -2.49
C VAL A 761 -2.98 -13.50 -1.79
N ALA A 762 -2.35 -14.67 -1.67
CA ALA A 762 -2.94 -15.82 -1.01
C ALA A 762 -3.28 -15.54 0.48
N ILE A 763 -2.40 -14.84 1.20
CA ILE A 763 -2.63 -14.49 2.60
C ILE A 763 -3.73 -13.41 2.74
N TYR A 764 -3.79 -12.42 1.85
CA TYR A 764 -4.88 -11.44 1.82
C TYR A 764 -6.25 -12.10 1.58
N GLU A 765 -6.35 -13.05 0.64
CA GLU A 765 -7.60 -13.80 0.40
C GLU A 765 -8.03 -14.62 1.62
N GLU A 766 -7.09 -15.25 2.33
CA GLU A 766 -7.38 -15.96 3.58
C GLU A 766 -7.76 -15.00 4.71
N ALA A 767 -7.11 -13.84 4.79
CA ALA A 767 -7.42 -12.80 5.78
C ALA A 767 -8.85 -12.28 5.60
N ALA A 768 -9.31 -12.08 4.37
CA ALA A 768 -10.67 -11.63 4.05
C ALA A 768 -11.74 -12.60 4.58
N LYS A 769 -11.50 -13.92 4.53
CA LYS A 769 -12.45 -14.96 4.96
C LYS A 769 -12.71 -14.99 6.48
N VAL A 770 -11.74 -14.51 7.27
CA VAL A 770 -11.80 -14.56 8.74
C VAL A 770 -11.89 -13.18 9.40
N SER A 771 -11.97 -12.12 8.59
CA SER A 771 -12.01 -10.73 9.05
C SER A 771 -13.44 -10.15 8.99
N PRO A 772 -13.80 -9.21 9.89
CA PRO A 772 -15.05 -8.45 9.79
C PRO A 772 -15.14 -7.66 8.46
N ALA A 773 -16.35 -7.30 8.02
CA ALA A 773 -16.60 -6.62 6.74
C ALA A 773 -15.75 -5.34 6.54
N THR A 774 -15.64 -4.51 7.57
CA THR A 774 -14.82 -3.28 7.54
C THR A 774 -13.32 -3.57 7.36
N SER A 775 -12.82 -4.69 7.91
CA SER A 775 -11.43 -5.14 7.73
C SER A 775 -11.19 -5.77 6.36
N ALA A 776 -12.20 -6.39 5.76
CA ALA A 776 -12.10 -6.94 4.41
C ALA A 776 -12.05 -5.86 3.31
N LEU A 777 -12.66 -4.69 3.54
CA LEU A 777 -12.46 -3.51 2.68
C LEU A 777 -10.98 -3.06 2.68
N ASN A 778 -10.33 -3.05 3.85
CA ASN A 778 -8.90 -2.74 3.95
C ASN A 778 -8.01 -3.81 3.29
N VAL A 779 -8.43 -5.09 3.34
CA VAL A 779 -7.75 -6.18 2.63
C VAL A 779 -7.84 -6.00 1.11
N ALA A 780 -9.01 -5.60 0.59
CA ALA A 780 -9.18 -5.29 -0.83
C ALA A 780 -8.30 -4.10 -1.27
N ASP A 781 -8.26 -3.02 -0.48
CA ASP A 781 -7.37 -1.88 -0.74
C ASP A 781 -5.88 -2.28 -0.74
N GLY A 782 -5.49 -3.19 0.16
CA GLY A 782 -4.15 -3.78 0.21
C GLY A 782 -3.78 -4.55 -1.05
N LEU A 783 -4.72 -5.34 -1.59
CA LEU A 783 -4.58 -6.09 -2.84
C LEU A 783 -4.47 -5.17 -4.07
N ILE A 784 -5.26 -4.09 -4.12
CA ILE A 784 -5.20 -3.08 -5.19
C ILE A 784 -3.87 -2.33 -5.16
N THR A 785 -3.38 -2.00 -3.97
CA THR A 785 -2.08 -1.34 -3.79
C THR A 785 -0.92 -2.26 -4.20
N LEU A 786 -0.97 -3.54 -3.80
CA LEU A 786 0.01 -4.55 -4.21
C LEU A 786 0.04 -4.73 -5.73
N SER A 787 -1.13 -4.75 -6.39
CA SER A 787 -1.25 -4.76 -7.85
C SER A 787 -0.56 -3.55 -8.50
N GLY A 788 -0.63 -2.39 -7.86
CA GLY A 788 0.11 -1.18 -8.21
C GLY A 788 1.62 -1.37 -8.17
N ASP A 789 2.12 -1.83 -7.03
CA ASP A 789 3.55 -1.95 -6.76
C ASP A 789 4.23 -2.96 -7.71
N VAL A 790 3.61 -4.11 -7.99
CA VAL A 790 4.23 -5.14 -8.83
C VAL A 790 4.06 -4.88 -10.34
N SER A 791 3.10 -4.06 -10.74
CA SER A 791 2.95 -3.66 -12.15
C SER A 791 4.17 -2.90 -12.67
N GLY A 792 4.91 -2.18 -11.81
CA GLY A 792 6.01 -1.30 -12.19
C GLY A 792 7.27 -1.97 -12.70
N ILE A 793 7.40 -3.27 -12.46
CA ILE A 793 8.61 -4.04 -12.78
C ILE A 793 8.35 -5.15 -13.80
N GLY A 794 7.24 -5.08 -14.54
CA GLY A 794 6.93 -6.04 -15.62
C GLY A 794 6.28 -7.35 -15.15
N LEU A 795 5.89 -7.49 -13.89
CA LEU A 795 5.12 -8.64 -13.37
C LEU A 795 3.62 -8.49 -13.65
N ALA A 796 3.24 -8.34 -14.93
CA ALA A 796 1.87 -8.05 -15.35
C ALA A 796 0.86 -9.15 -14.92
N ALA A 797 1.26 -10.42 -14.93
CA ALA A 797 0.41 -11.53 -14.49
C ALA A 797 0.09 -11.45 -12.99
N ASN A 798 1.09 -11.22 -12.14
CA ASN A 798 0.93 -11.05 -10.70
C ASN A 798 0.07 -9.81 -10.37
N ALA A 799 0.25 -8.72 -11.13
CA ALA A 799 -0.57 -7.52 -11.00
C ALA A 799 -2.05 -7.77 -11.32
N VAL A 800 -2.34 -8.55 -12.38
CA VAL A 800 -3.70 -8.97 -12.74
C VAL A 800 -4.30 -9.83 -11.63
N THR A 801 -3.56 -10.81 -11.12
CA THR A 801 -4.03 -11.72 -10.06
C THR A 801 -4.37 -10.95 -8.78
N ALA A 802 -3.52 -10.00 -8.36
CA ALA A 802 -3.78 -9.18 -7.18
C ALA A 802 -5.02 -8.27 -7.35
N ALA A 803 -5.19 -7.64 -8.52
CA ALA A 803 -6.37 -6.81 -8.80
C ALA A 803 -7.65 -7.65 -8.85
N GLN A 804 -7.60 -8.83 -9.47
CA GLN A 804 -8.71 -9.78 -9.54
C GLN A 804 -9.10 -10.28 -8.14
N ALA A 805 -8.12 -10.58 -7.29
CA ALA A 805 -8.36 -10.98 -5.90
C ALA A 805 -9.05 -9.86 -5.11
N GLY A 806 -8.66 -8.59 -5.30
CA GLY A 806 -9.31 -7.44 -4.67
C GLY A 806 -10.79 -7.32 -5.04
N VAL A 807 -11.11 -7.49 -6.33
CA VAL A 807 -12.50 -7.53 -6.84
C VAL A 807 -13.26 -8.71 -6.22
N ALA A 808 -12.66 -9.90 -6.18
CA ALA A 808 -13.27 -11.10 -5.62
C ALA A 808 -13.58 -10.97 -4.11
N VAL A 809 -12.66 -10.36 -3.33
CA VAL A 809 -12.89 -10.06 -1.91
C VAL A 809 -14.11 -9.16 -1.76
N LEU A 810 -14.22 -8.10 -2.56
CA LEU A 810 -15.34 -7.17 -2.50
C LEU A 810 -16.66 -7.83 -2.93
N HIS A 811 -16.68 -8.66 -3.98
CA HIS A 811 -17.89 -9.42 -4.31
C HIS A 811 -18.35 -10.39 -3.20
N GLY A 812 -17.43 -10.83 -2.34
CA GLY A 812 -17.72 -11.70 -1.21
C GLY A 812 -18.28 -11.00 0.02
N LEU A 813 -18.38 -9.66 0.03
CA LEU A 813 -18.87 -8.90 1.18
C LEU A 813 -20.36 -8.56 1.07
N GLU A 814 -21.06 -8.68 2.20
CA GLU A 814 -22.39 -8.09 2.39
C GLU A 814 -22.22 -6.74 3.11
N PRO A 815 -22.36 -5.60 2.42
CA PRO A 815 -22.19 -4.29 3.05
C PRO A 815 -23.35 -3.97 4.00
N GLU A 816 -23.05 -3.45 5.18
CA GLU A 816 -24.04 -2.82 6.05
C GLU A 816 -24.46 -1.45 5.48
N ASP A 817 -25.69 -0.99 5.77
CA ASP A 817 -26.25 0.27 5.22
C ASP A 817 -25.35 1.51 5.43
N ASN A 818 -24.51 1.50 6.48
CA ASN A 818 -23.60 2.60 6.80
C ASN A 818 -22.30 2.60 5.98
N ASP A 819 -21.90 1.45 5.41
CA ASP A 819 -20.64 1.26 4.68
C ASP A 819 -20.83 1.04 3.17
N LEU A 820 -22.08 1.02 2.69
CA LEU A 820 -22.44 0.78 1.29
C LEU A 820 -21.71 1.72 0.31
N ALA A 821 -21.53 2.98 0.68
CA ALA A 821 -20.78 3.95 -0.12
C ALA A 821 -19.29 3.60 -0.28
N HIS A 822 -18.66 3.18 0.82
CA HIS A 822 -17.25 2.80 0.83
C HIS A 822 -17.03 1.48 0.08
N TYR A 823 -17.96 0.54 0.24
CA TYR A 823 -18.00 -0.72 -0.48
C TYR A 823 -18.11 -0.53 -2.00
N VAL A 824 -19.09 0.24 -2.45
CA VAL A 824 -19.34 0.49 -3.88
C VAL A 824 -18.17 1.22 -4.53
N LEU A 825 -17.57 2.20 -3.83
CA LEU A 825 -16.39 2.89 -4.33
C LEU A 825 -15.18 1.97 -4.46
N SER A 826 -14.94 1.14 -3.43
CA SER A 826 -13.83 0.18 -3.43
C SER A 826 -14.00 -0.84 -4.57
N LEU A 827 -15.24 -1.28 -4.83
CA LEU A 827 -15.54 -2.24 -5.90
C LEU A 827 -15.36 -1.65 -7.29
N ALA A 828 -15.85 -0.43 -7.53
CA ALA A 828 -15.65 0.26 -8.79
C ALA A 828 -14.15 0.46 -9.10
N LEU A 829 -13.39 0.86 -8.10
CA LEU A 829 -11.95 1.07 -8.20
C LEU A 829 -11.19 -0.23 -8.46
N ALA A 830 -11.54 -1.31 -7.74
CA ALA A 830 -10.93 -2.61 -7.91
C ALA A 830 -11.19 -3.18 -9.32
N ALA A 831 -12.44 -3.08 -9.81
CA ALA A 831 -12.83 -3.56 -11.13
C ALA A 831 -12.15 -2.78 -12.26
N PHE A 832 -12.03 -1.46 -12.11
CA PHE A 832 -11.31 -0.62 -13.06
C PHE A 832 -9.80 -0.92 -13.07
N THR A 833 -9.20 -1.09 -11.89
CA THR A 833 -7.79 -1.48 -11.77
C THR A 833 -7.55 -2.84 -12.43
N TRP A 834 -8.46 -3.80 -12.25
CA TRP A 834 -8.37 -5.11 -12.91
C TRP A 834 -8.44 -5.00 -14.44
N ALA A 835 -9.38 -4.22 -14.98
CA ALA A 835 -9.45 -3.94 -16.42
C ALA A 835 -8.13 -3.38 -16.96
N LEU A 836 -7.56 -2.41 -16.24
CA LEU A 836 -6.29 -1.81 -16.60
C LEU A 836 -5.14 -2.82 -16.60
N ARG A 837 -4.99 -3.64 -15.55
CA ARG A 837 -3.93 -4.66 -15.50
C ARG A 837 -4.07 -5.70 -16.61
N LEU A 838 -5.29 -6.05 -17.01
CA LEU A 838 -5.53 -6.94 -18.14
C LEU A 838 -5.02 -6.32 -19.46
N ILE A 839 -5.20 -5.03 -19.66
CA ILE A 839 -4.64 -4.30 -20.81
C ILE A 839 -3.10 -4.28 -20.74
N GLN A 840 -2.51 -4.08 -19.55
CA GLN A 840 -1.05 -4.15 -19.33
C GLN A 840 -0.46 -5.52 -19.64
N ALA A 841 -1.20 -6.58 -19.38
CA ALA A 841 -0.81 -7.94 -19.71
C ALA A 841 -1.07 -8.32 -21.19
N GLY A 842 -1.53 -7.39 -22.04
CA GLY A 842 -1.87 -7.66 -23.45
C GLY A 842 -3.19 -8.42 -23.63
N ARG A 843 -4.03 -8.51 -22.59
CA ARG A 843 -5.30 -9.25 -22.54
C ARG A 843 -6.51 -8.31 -22.67
N GLY A 844 -6.47 -7.40 -23.64
CA GLY A 844 -7.46 -6.33 -23.80
C GLY A 844 -8.91 -6.79 -24.03
N ASP A 845 -9.12 -8.00 -24.57
CA ASP A 845 -10.47 -8.58 -24.73
C ASP A 845 -11.13 -8.92 -23.40
N GLU A 846 -10.35 -9.33 -22.40
CA GLU A 846 -10.83 -9.68 -21.06
C GLU A 846 -11.09 -8.43 -20.20
N ALA A 847 -10.52 -7.28 -20.59
CA ALA A 847 -10.65 -6.01 -19.86
C ALA A 847 -12.02 -5.33 -20.04
N VAL A 848 -12.81 -5.73 -21.03
CA VAL A 848 -14.09 -5.10 -21.35
C VAL A 848 -15.10 -5.29 -20.22
N GLN A 849 -15.18 -6.50 -19.65
CA GLN A 849 -16.19 -6.82 -18.65
C GLN A 849 -15.94 -6.11 -17.29
N PRO A 850 -14.72 -6.10 -16.73
CA PRO A 850 -14.44 -5.36 -15.50
C PRO A 850 -14.56 -3.83 -15.66
N ALA A 851 -14.29 -3.31 -16.87
CA ALA A 851 -14.50 -1.90 -17.16
C ALA A 851 -15.98 -1.50 -17.18
N LEU A 852 -16.84 -2.34 -17.77
CA LEU A 852 -18.29 -2.13 -17.76
C LEU A 852 -18.87 -2.23 -16.34
N GLU A 853 -18.35 -3.15 -15.54
CA GLU A 853 -18.71 -3.30 -14.13
C GLU A 853 -18.37 -2.06 -13.30
N ALA A 854 -17.14 -1.55 -13.43
CA ALA A 854 -16.72 -0.33 -12.74
C ALA A 854 -17.66 0.86 -13.02
N VAL A 855 -18.07 1.02 -14.30
CA VAL A 855 -19.00 2.06 -14.74
C VAL A 855 -20.40 1.83 -14.16
N GLN A 856 -20.92 0.61 -14.17
CA GLN A 856 -22.25 0.28 -13.64
C GLN A 856 -22.34 0.47 -12.13
N VAL A 857 -21.31 0.06 -11.39
CA VAL A 857 -21.22 0.20 -9.93
C VAL A 857 -21.17 1.68 -9.51
N TYR A 858 -20.43 2.50 -10.26
CA TYR A 858 -20.36 3.95 -10.02
C TYR A 858 -21.67 4.68 -10.38
N GLN A 859 -22.32 4.29 -11.50
CA GLN A 859 -23.59 4.87 -11.95
C GLN A 859 -24.75 4.57 -10.97
N GLY A 860 -24.78 3.38 -10.38
CA GLY A 860 -25.78 3.02 -9.36
C GLY A 860 -25.70 3.86 -8.08
N LEU A 861 -24.55 4.47 -7.76
CA LEU A 861 -24.33 5.27 -6.55
C LEU A 861 -24.73 6.74 -6.72
N ALA A 862 -24.48 7.32 -7.91
CA ALA A 862 -24.82 8.69 -8.25
C ALA A 862 -26.34 8.96 -8.26
N ASP A 863 -27.15 7.91 -8.42
CA ASP A 863 -28.61 7.96 -8.43
C ASP A 863 -29.25 7.85 -7.02
N VAL A 864 -28.48 7.43 -5.99
CA VAL A 864 -29.00 7.17 -4.63
C VAL A 864 -28.81 8.38 -3.69
N ASP A 865 -27.68 9.10 -3.78
CA ASP A 865 -27.45 10.35 -3.02
C ASP A 865 -26.45 11.29 -3.72
N PRO A 866 -26.91 12.15 -4.63
CA PRO A 866 -26.06 13.07 -5.40
C PRO A 866 -25.30 14.10 -4.56
N SER A 867 -25.68 14.31 -3.29
CA SER A 867 -25.17 15.39 -2.43
C SER A 867 -23.98 14.98 -1.55
N ARG A 868 -23.75 13.67 -1.39
CA ARG A 868 -22.65 13.10 -0.59
C ARG A 868 -21.35 12.90 -1.39
N PHE A 869 -21.39 13.00 -2.71
CA PHE A 869 -20.30 12.62 -3.61
C PHE A 869 -20.00 13.71 -4.64
N GLU A 870 -19.44 14.82 -4.14
CA GLU A 870 -18.70 15.83 -4.91
C GLU A 870 -17.18 15.46 -4.95
N PRO A 871 -16.24 16.26 -5.52
CA PRO A 871 -14.95 15.83 -6.12
C PRO A 871 -13.94 14.91 -5.39
N PRO A 872 -13.86 14.79 -4.04
CA PRO A 872 -12.78 14.04 -3.40
C PRO A 872 -12.68 12.55 -3.77
N VAL A 873 -13.79 11.95 -4.19
CA VAL A 873 -13.86 10.55 -4.64
C VAL A 873 -13.35 10.39 -6.08
N LEU A 874 -13.62 11.38 -6.93
CA LEU A 874 -13.09 11.47 -8.30
C LEU A 874 -11.55 11.60 -8.29
N GLN A 875 -11.05 12.37 -7.32
CA GLN A 875 -9.62 12.60 -7.11
C GLN A 875 -8.85 11.33 -6.71
N LYS A 876 -9.46 10.42 -5.94
CA LYS A 876 -8.86 9.12 -5.58
C LYS A 876 -8.78 8.17 -6.79
N PHE A 877 -9.76 8.24 -7.69
CA PHE A 877 -9.84 7.49 -8.94
C PHE A 877 -8.82 7.98 -9.99
N GLU A 878 -8.64 9.30 -10.10
CA GLU A 878 -7.63 9.95 -10.95
C GLU A 878 -6.19 9.59 -10.54
N GLN A 879 -5.93 9.46 -9.24
CA GLN A 879 -4.61 9.11 -8.69
C GLN A 879 -4.18 7.67 -8.99
N GLN A 880 -5.12 6.72 -8.99
CA GLN A 880 -4.83 5.30 -9.25
C GLN A 880 -4.77 4.96 -10.74
N ALA A 881 -5.55 5.64 -11.58
CA ALA A 881 -5.40 5.59 -13.04
C ALA A 881 -4.02 6.14 -13.48
N ALA A 882 -3.53 7.20 -12.84
CA ALA A 882 -2.21 7.80 -13.12
C ALA A 882 -1.00 6.91 -12.76
N ALA A 883 -1.17 5.96 -11.82
CA ALA A 883 -0.11 5.01 -11.44
C ALA A 883 0.05 3.85 -12.44
N VAL A 884 -1.00 3.57 -13.23
CA VAL A 884 -1.02 2.47 -14.21
C VAL A 884 -0.34 2.90 -15.52
N THR A 885 -0.58 4.12 -16.00
CA THR A 885 0.02 4.62 -17.27
C THR A 885 1.54 4.77 -17.17
N ARG A 886 2.07 4.91 -15.96
CA ARG A 886 3.51 4.99 -15.67
C ARG A 886 4.29 3.71 -16.02
N ASN A 887 3.60 2.56 -16.15
CA ASN A 887 4.22 1.24 -16.28
C ASN A 887 3.98 0.53 -17.63
N GLN A 888 3.44 1.22 -18.64
CA GLN A 888 3.09 0.61 -19.94
C GLN A 888 3.87 1.14 -21.16
N ALA A 889 4.78 2.10 -20.97
CA ALA A 889 5.80 2.39 -21.97
C ALA A 889 7.01 1.46 -21.72
N GLY A 890 6.95 0.22 -22.20
CA GLY A 890 8.05 -0.73 -21.96
C GLY A 890 9.34 -0.35 -22.70
N PRO A 891 10.51 -0.90 -22.30
CA PRO A 891 11.08 -0.99 -20.96
C PRO A 891 12.26 0.00 -20.87
N GLY A 892 12.17 1.02 -20.01
CA GLY A 892 13.29 1.95 -19.84
C GLY A 892 12.85 3.27 -19.24
N GLU A 893 12.11 3.22 -18.15
CA GLU A 893 11.82 4.37 -17.31
C GLU A 893 11.39 3.86 -15.93
N GLU A 894 12.30 4.00 -14.97
CA GLU A 894 12.09 3.80 -13.54
C GLU A 894 11.70 5.16 -12.95
N PRO A 895 10.59 5.29 -12.19
CA PRO A 895 10.31 6.50 -11.43
C PRO A 895 10.71 6.35 -9.95
N VAL A 896 11.60 7.23 -9.48
CA VAL A 896 11.85 7.54 -8.05
C VAL A 896 10.81 8.61 -7.60
N PRO A 897 10.34 8.63 -6.33
CA PRO A 897 9.03 9.17 -5.96
C PRO A 897 9.01 10.70 -5.83
N ASP A 898 7.96 11.33 -6.37
CA ASP A 898 7.64 12.76 -6.15
C ASP A 898 6.34 12.89 -5.32
N PRO A 899 6.38 13.57 -4.15
CA PRO A 899 5.22 13.86 -3.32
C PRO A 899 4.55 15.17 -3.75
N ALA A 900 3.78 15.14 -4.84
CA ALA A 900 2.87 16.23 -5.19
C ALA A 900 1.69 15.65 -5.96
N LEU A 901 0.58 15.40 -5.26
CA LEU A 901 -0.67 15.01 -5.88
C LEU A 901 -1.36 16.25 -6.41
N SER A 902 -0.87 16.63 -7.58
CA SER A 902 -1.56 17.56 -8.41
C SER A 902 -1.24 17.31 -9.89
N ASP A 903 -2.15 16.65 -10.63
CA ASP A 903 -2.35 16.89 -12.07
C ASP A 903 -3.76 16.44 -12.46
N THR A 904 -4.62 17.39 -12.81
CA THR A 904 -5.70 17.16 -13.77
C THR A 904 -5.17 16.96 -15.19
N ASP A 905 -3.85 16.91 -15.39
CA ASP A 905 -3.19 16.60 -16.67
C ASP A 905 -2.77 15.10 -16.75
N ALA A 906 -3.39 14.21 -15.97
CA ALA A 906 -3.11 12.77 -15.99
C ALA A 906 -3.56 12.08 -17.30
N TRP A 907 -4.43 12.73 -18.07
CA TRP A 907 -4.96 12.21 -19.31
C TRP A 907 -4.11 12.57 -20.54
N ASP A 908 -3.24 13.58 -20.46
CA ASP A 908 -2.35 14.03 -21.55
C ASP A 908 -1.23 13.01 -21.87
N LYS A 909 -1.18 11.91 -21.12
CA LYS A 909 -0.21 10.80 -21.26
C LYS A 909 -0.84 9.50 -21.77
N LEU A 910 -2.15 9.46 -22.08
CA LEU A 910 -2.71 8.39 -22.91
C LEU A 910 -2.37 8.68 -24.37
N PRO A 911 -1.99 7.67 -25.18
CA PRO A 911 -1.77 7.90 -26.60
C PRO A 911 -3.08 8.43 -27.21
N PRO A 912 -3.08 9.60 -27.87
CA PRO A 912 -4.26 10.10 -28.55
C PRO A 912 -4.71 9.05 -29.57
N LEU A 913 -5.86 8.42 -29.32
CA LEU A 913 -6.39 7.43 -30.25
C LEU A 913 -6.98 8.17 -31.43
N LYS A 914 -6.43 7.91 -32.61
CA LYS A 914 -6.83 8.52 -33.87
C LYS A 914 -6.89 7.43 -34.94
N LEU A 915 -7.45 7.77 -36.09
CA LEU A 915 -7.47 6.90 -37.26
C LEU A 915 -6.07 6.31 -37.49
N MET A 916 -5.99 4.98 -37.47
CA MET A 916 -4.72 4.26 -37.59
C MET A 916 -4.24 4.25 -39.03
N ASP A 917 -2.92 4.37 -39.25
CA ASP A 917 -2.31 4.26 -40.59
C ASP A 917 -2.45 2.84 -41.19
N ASP A 918 -2.63 1.83 -40.33
CA ASP A 918 -2.96 0.45 -40.70
C ASP A 918 -4.42 0.09 -40.31
N PRO A 919 -5.32 -0.15 -41.29
CA PRO A 919 -6.71 -0.53 -41.03
C PRO A 919 -6.90 -1.96 -40.50
N HIS A 920 -5.83 -2.70 -40.19
CA HIS A 920 -5.87 -4.05 -39.62
C HIS A 920 -5.26 -4.18 -38.22
N ALA A 921 -4.72 -3.09 -37.64
CA ALA A 921 -4.21 -3.10 -36.28
C ALA A 921 -5.36 -3.21 -35.25
N VAL A 922 -5.21 -4.13 -34.29
CA VAL A 922 -6.20 -4.38 -33.22
C VAL A 922 -5.61 -3.90 -31.90
N ASP A 923 -6.25 -2.90 -31.31
CA ASP A 923 -5.78 -2.24 -30.08
C ASP A 923 -6.83 -2.39 -28.96
N GLY A 924 -6.37 -2.81 -27.78
CA GLY A 924 -7.22 -3.05 -26.60
C GLY A 924 -7.83 -1.77 -26.03
N PHE A 925 -7.15 -0.63 -26.10
CA PHE A 925 -7.70 0.68 -25.73
C PHE A 925 -8.77 1.12 -26.73
N VAL A 926 -8.64 0.77 -28.01
CA VAL A 926 -9.68 1.02 -29.01
C VAL A 926 -10.92 0.17 -28.74
N LYS A 927 -10.77 -1.10 -28.32
CA LYS A 927 -11.91 -1.94 -27.91
C LYS A 927 -12.67 -1.34 -26.72
N LEU A 928 -11.92 -0.86 -25.72
CA LEU A 928 -12.49 -0.17 -24.56
C LEU A 928 -13.22 1.11 -24.97
N ALA A 929 -12.61 1.94 -25.82
CA ALA A 929 -13.22 3.16 -26.34
C ALA A 929 -14.50 2.87 -27.14
N GLN A 930 -14.50 1.85 -28.00
CA GLN A 930 -15.67 1.42 -28.77
C GLN A 930 -16.80 0.91 -27.87
N ALA A 931 -16.46 0.21 -26.78
CA ALA A 931 -17.43 -0.26 -25.79
C ALA A 931 -18.09 0.92 -25.05
N LEU A 932 -17.32 1.91 -24.61
CA LEU A 932 -17.82 3.12 -23.93
C LEU A 932 -18.57 4.07 -24.87
N LEU A 933 -18.12 4.22 -26.13
CA LEU A 933 -18.86 4.98 -27.14
C LEU A 933 -20.23 4.35 -27.43
N ASN A 934 -20.30 3.02 -27.46
CA ASN A 934 -21.56 2.28 -27.63
C ASN A 934 -22.56 2.47 -26.47
N THR A 935 -22.12 2.93 -25.29
CA THR A 935 -23.01 3.25 -24.16
C THR A 935 -23.46 4.72 -24.15
N SER A 936 -22.86 5.59 -24.96
CA SER A 936 -23.01 7.06 -24.90
C SER A 936 -24.10 7.68 -25.80
N ASP A 937 -24.87 6.88 -26.55
CA ASP A 937 -25.88 7.29 -27.57
C ASP A 937 -25.41 8.25 -28.68
N ALA A 938 -24.15 8.70 -28.65
CA ALA A 938 -23.60 9.63 -29.61
C ALA A 938 -22.98 8.89 -30.81
N GLY A 939 -23.75 8.76 -31.89
CA GLY A 939 -23.27 8.24 -33.18
C GLY A 939 -23.71 6.80 -33.53
N PRO A 940 -23.21 6.24 -34.65
CA PRO A 940 -23.56 4.89 -35.11
C PRO A 940 -22.94 3.81 -34.21
N ARG A 941 -23.72 2.75 -33.89
CA ARG A 941 -23.27 1.62 -33.06
C ARG A 941 -22.05 0.94 -33.69
N LEU A 942 -20.96 0.87 -32.93
CA LEU A 942 -19.66 0.37 -33.34
C LEU A 942 -19.53 -1.13 -33.09
N THR A 943 -18.84 -1.84 -33.98
CA THR A 943 -18.32 -3.18 -33.70
C THR A 943 -17.11 -3.01 -32.78
N ILE A 944 -17.05 -3.75 -31.67
CA ILE A 944 -15.90 -3.75 -30.76
C ILE A 944 -14.83 -4.68 -31.36
N ASP A 945 -14.12 -4.18 -32.36
CA ASP A 945 -13.13 -4.91 -33.15
C ASP A 945 -11.69 -4.46 -32.86
N GLY A 946 -11.52 -3.39 -32.07
CA GLY A 946 -10.23 -2.81 -31.73
C GLY A 946 -9.59 -2.02 -32.86
N ASN A 947 -10.35 -1.74 -33.92
CA ASN A 947 -9.88 -0.97 -35.06
C ASN A 947 -10.41 0.47 -34.99
N PHE A 948 -9.50 1.45 -34.94
CA PHE A 948 -9.90 2.86 -34.97
C PHE A 948 -10.15 3.26 -36.42
N GLY A 949 -11.24 2.76 -36.99
CA GLY A 949 -11.67 3.02 -38.36
C GLY A 949 -12.62 4.23 -38.49
N PRO A 950 -13.07 4.53 -39.72
CA PRO A 950 -13.91 5.71 -40.01
C PRO A 950 -15.23 5.78 -39.23
N LEU A 951 -15.78 4.63 -38.82
CA LEU A 951 -16.98 4.57 -37.98
C LEU A 951 -16.67 4.96 -36.53
N THR A 952 -15.58 4.46 -35.96
CA THR A 952 -15.08 4.85 -34.63
C THR A 952 -14.75 6.34 -34.61
N GLU A 953 -14.05 6.84 -35.64
CA GLU A 953 -13.73 8.27 -35.81
C GLU A 953 -14.99 9.16 -35.86
N THR A 954 -16.05 8.70 -36.54
CA THR A 954 -17.32 9.41 -36.62
C THR A 954 -18.04 9.43 -35.27
N ALA A 955 -18.11 8.30 -34.58
CA ALA A 955 -18.70 8.21 -33.26
C ALA A 955 -17.96 9.08 -32.23
N VAL A 956 -16.63 9.17 -32.30
CA VAL A 956 -15.83 10.06 -31.45
C VAL A 956 -16.15 11.53 -31.71
N ARG A 957 -16.24 11.96 -32.99
CA ARG A 957 -16.64 13.34 -33.31
C ARG A 957 -18.05 13.66 -32.81
N ASP A 958 -18.99 12.73 -33.01
CA ASP A 958 -20.38 12.89 -32.59
C ASP A 958 -20.47 12.99 -31.06
N PHE A 959 -19.73 12.15 -30.35
CA PHE A 959 -19.60 12.18 -28.90
C PHE A 959 -19.00 13.49 -28.39
N GLN A 960 -17.83 13.89 -28.90
CA GLN A 960 -17.19 15.17 -28.56
C GLN A 960 -18.13 16.35 -28.78
N THR A 961 -18.82 16.37 -29.92
CA THR A 961 -19.81 17.41 -30.23
C THR A 961 -20.97 17.41 -29.23
N SER A 962 -21.45 16.22 -28.83
CA SER A 962 -22.54 16.06 -27.85
C SER A 962 -22.18 16.52 -26.45
N GLN A 963 -20.90 16.45 -26.09
CA GLN A 963 -20.38 16.81 -24.76
C GLN A 963 -19.72 18.20 -24.74
N HIS A 964 -19.88 18.99 -25.82
CA HIS A 964 -19.28 20.32 -25.99
C HIS A 964 -17.74 20.33 -25.98
N LEU A 965 -17.11 19.23 -26.36
CA LEU A 965 -15.67 19.12 -26.58
C LEU A 965 -15.31 19.49 -28.04
N PRO A 966 -14.05 19.85 -28.33
CA PRO A 966 -13.56 19.99 -29.71
C PRO A 966 -13.74 18.67 -30.49
N ALA A 967 -14.46 18.69 -31.62
CA ALA A 967 -14.74 17.51 -32.45
C ALA A 967 -13.55 17.08 -33.32
N THR A 968 -12.42 16.78 -32.67
CA THR A 968 -11.12 16.47 -33.27
C THR A 968 -11.08 15.08 -33.89
N ALA A 969 -12.00 14.19 -33.50
CA ALA A 969 -11.98 12.75 -33.84
C ALA A 969 -10.78 12.00 -33.28
N VAL A 970 -10.07 12.64 -32.37
CA VAL A 970 -8.99 12.09 -31.59
C VAL A 970 -9.56 11.89 -30.20
N ILE A 971 -9.50 10.68 -29.67
CA ILE A 971 -9.82 10.45 -28.25
C ILE A 971 -8.60 10.92 -27.45
N ASP A 972 -8.63 12.22 -27.15
CA ASP A 972 -7.68 12.90 -26.31
C ASP A 972 -8.06 12.76 -24.83
N SER A 973 -7.31 13.47 -24.01
CA SER A 973 -7.41 13.46 -22.57
C SER A 973 -8.81 13.78 -22.05
N ASP A 974 -9.34 14.91 -22.52
CA ASP A 974 -10.69 15.39 -22.18
C ASP A 974 -11.78 14.43 -22.69
N THR A 975 -11.57 13.82 -23.86
CA THR A 975 -12.53 12.89 -24.47
C THR A 975 -12.59 11.56 -23.72
N TRP A 976 -11.45 11.03 -23.27
CA TRP A 976 -11.38 9.82 -22.45
C TRP A 976 -12.04 10.00 -21.09
N PHE A 977 -11.73 11.11 -20.42
CA PHE A 977 -12.38 11.50 -19.17
C PHE A 977 -13.90 11.56 -19.37
N THR A 978 -14.35 12.25 -20.42
CA THR A 978 -15.78 12.42 -20.66
C THR A 978 -16.46 11.09 -21.05
N LEU A 979 -15.80 10.18 -21.78
CA LEU A 979 -16.35 8.85 -22.13
C LEU A 979 -16.59 7.96 -20.91
N ALA A 980 -15.72 8.04 -19.91
CA ALA A 980 -15.86 7.27 -18.68
C ALA A 980 -16.99 7.81 -17.76
N PHE A 981 -17.37 9.09 -17.91
CA PHE A 981 -18.24 9.80 -16.96
C PHE A 981 -19.47 10.50 -17.57
N ALA A 982 -19.72 10.41 -18.88
CA ALA A 982 -20.89 11.00 -19.52
C ALA A 982 -22.20 10.32 -19.05
N ARG A 983 -23.13 11.11 -18.48
CA ARG A 983 -24.43 10.65 -17.94
C ARG A 983 -25.31 10.00 -19.02
N PRO A 984 -25.62 8.69 -18.97
CA PRO A 984 -26.51 8.08 -19.95
C PRO A 984 -27.92 7.88 -19.37
N PHE A 985 -28.88 8.72 -19.77
CA PHE A 985 -30.26 8.26 -19.87
C PHE A 985 -30.72 8.41 -21.33
N PRO A 986 -30.82 7.31 -22.10
CA PRO A 986 -31.22 7.38 -23.50
C PRO A 986 -32.60 8.03 -23.66
N VAL A 987 -32.70 9.08 -24.49
CA VAL A 987 -33.98 9.59 -24.97
C VAL A 987 -34.45 8.69 -26.11
N LEU A 988 -35.28 7.70 -25.78
CA LEU A 988 -35.90 6.79 -26.72
C LEU A 988 -37.19 7.42 -27.24
N GLU A 989 -37.32 7.52 -28.56
CA GLU A 989 -38.48 8.11 -29.22
C GLU A 989 -38.98 7.25 -30.39
N PRO A 990 -40.23 7.43 -30.84
CA PRO A 990 -40.73 6.78 -32.04
C PRO A 990 -40.04 7.45 -33.22
N GLY A 991 -38.91 6.88 -33.63
CA GLY A 991 -38.08 7.46 -34.67
C GLY A 991 -38.83 7.52 -36.02
N PRO A 992 -38.79 8.65 -36.75
CA PRO A 992 -39.18 8.72 -38.16
C PRO A 992 -38.15 8.06 -39.10
N ARG A 993 -37.11 7.42 -38.56
CA ARG A 993 -35.99 6.82 -39.30
C ARG A 993 -36.22 5.34 -39.52
N THR A 994 -36.00 4.89 -40.75
CA THR A 994 -35.98 3.48 -41.14
C THR A 994 -34.54 2.98 -41.11
N PRO A 995 -34.19 2.01 -40.25
CA PRO A 995 -35.07 1.20 -39.38
C PRO A 995 -35.35 1.81 -37.98
N PRO A 996 -36.45 1.39 -37.29
CA PRO A 996 -36.83 1.89 -35.96
C PRO A 996 -35.76 1.64 -34.88
N MET A 997 -35.68 2.52 -33.87
CA MET A 997 -34.73 2.39 -32.75
C MET A 997 -34.84 1.00 -32.13
N ALA A 998 -33.72 0.31 -31.96
CA ALA A 998 -33.69 -1.06 -31.47
C ALA A 998 -32.43 -1.35 -30.64
N GLY A 999 -32.48 -2.34 -29.76
CA GLY A 999 -31.38 -2.76 -28.91
C GLY A 999 -31.74 -2.77 -27.42
N PRO A 1000 -30.75 -3.06 -26.56
CA PRO A 1000 -30.96 -3.28 -25.12
C PRO A 1000 -31.72 -2.17 -24.38
N PRO A 1001 -31.49 -0.86 -24.64
CA PRO A 1001 -32.27 0.21 -24.00
C PRO A 1001 -33.77 0.15 -24.28
N VAL A 1002 -34.16 -0.25 -25.50
CA VAL A 1002 -35.56 -0.42 -25.89
C VAL A 1002 -36.17 -1.68 -25.27
N ALA A 1003 -35.39 -2.76 -25.16
CA ALA A 1003 -35.81 -3.97 -24.45
C ALA A 1003 -36.07 -3.67 -22.96
N THR A 1004 -35.18 -2.89 -22.32
CA THR A 1004 -35.33 -2.45 -20.93
C THR A 1004 -36.58 -1.60 -20.74
N LEU A 1005 -36.83 -0.65 -21.65
CA LEU A 1005 -38.07 0.14 -21.65
C LEU A 1005 -39.32 -0.74 -21.78
N GLN A 1006 -39.34 -1.70 -22.72
CA GLN A 1006 -40.46 -2.63 -22.91
C GLN A 1006 -40.72 -3.50 -21.67
N ARG A 1007 -39.65 -3.97 -21.00
CA ARG A 1007 -39.74 -4.73 -19.74
C ARG A 1007 -40.32 -3.88 -18.61
N LEU A 1008 -39.84 -2.64 -18.43
CA LEU A 1008 -40.33 -1.74 -17.38
C LEU A 1008 -41.77 -1.28 -17.63
N LEU A 1009 -42.17 -1.07 -18.89
CA LEU A 1009 -43.56 -0.75 -19.22
C LEU A 1009 -44.50 -1.93 -18.98
N ASN A 1010 -44.06 -3.17 -19.26
CA ASN A 1010 -44.80 -4.37 -18.89
C ASN A 1010 -44.94 -4.51 -17.38
N LEU A 1011 -43.85 -4.25 -16.64
CA LEU A 1011 -43.85 -4.25 -15.17
C LEU A 1011 -44.80 -3.18 -14.60
N ALA A 1012 -44.89 -2.02 -15.25
CA ALA A 1012 -45.86 -0.98 -14.94
C ALA A 1012 -47.30 -1.29 -15.39
N GLY A 1013 -47.57 -2.49 -15.90
CA GLY A 1013 -48.91 -2.94 -16.30
C GLY A 1013 -49.38 -2.39 -17.65
N ALA A 1014 -48.52 -2.38 -18.67
CA ALA A 1014 -48.91 -2.09 -20.05
C ALA A 1014 -49.99 -3.07 -20.56
N VAL A 1015 -51.00 -2.53 -21.26
CA VAL A 1015 -52.12 -3.32 -21.82
C VAL A 1015 -52.36 -2.92 -23.28
N PRO A 1016 -52.26 -3.86 -24.26
CA PRO A 1016 -51.80 -5.24 -24.08
C PRO A 1016 -50.33 -5.32 -23.66
N GLN A 1017 -49.93 -6.46 -23.08
CA GLN A 1017 -48.54 -6.72 -22.74
C GLN A 1017 -47.68 -6.63 -24.00
N LEU A 1018 -46.55 -5.95 -23.90
CA LEU A 1018 -45.62 -5.70 -24.99
C LEU A 1018 -44.70 -6.91 -25.19
N ASP A 1019 -44.46 -7.31 -26.44
CA ASP A 1019 -43.36 -8.23 -26.76
C ASP A 1019 -42.03 -7.50 -26.56
N VAL A 1020 -41.09 -8.12 -25.84
CA VAL A 1020 -39.74 -7.57 -25.63
C VAL A 1020 -38.86 -7.95 -26.82
N ASP A 1021 -39.16 -7.37 -27.97
CA ASP A 1021 -38.45 -7.61 -29.23
C ASP A 1021 -37.25 -6.67 -29.41
N ALA A 1022 -36.97 -5.84 -28.41
CA ALA A 1022 -35.94 -4.82 -28.41
C ALA A 1022 -36.10 -3.79 -29.55
N ARG A 1023 -37.31 -3.59 -30.09
CA ARG A 1023 -37.57 -2.64 -31.18
C ARG A 1023 -38.66 -1.65 -30.79
N PHE A 1024 -38.40 -0.36 -31.00
CA PHE A 1024 -39.28 0.71 -30.57
C PHE A 1024 -40.38 0.88 -31.62
N GLY A 1025 -41.35 -0.03 -31.56
CA GLY A 1025 -42.48 -0.11 -32.47
C GLY A 1025 -43.72 0.65 -31.98
N PRO A 1026 -44.80 0.67 -32.78
CA PRO A 1026 -46.06 1.34 -32.43
C PRO A 1026 -46.68 0.88 -31.11
N ALA A 1027 -46.46 -0.40 -30.73
CA ALA A 1027 -46.93 -0.94 -29.46
C ALA A 1027 -46.17 -0.33 -28.27
N THR A 1028 -44.85 -0.19 -28.38
CA THR A 1028 -43.99 0.42 -27.35
C THR A 1028 -44.26 1.92 -27.19
N ASP A 1029 -44.44 2.67 -28.29
CA ASP A 1029 -44.89 4.08 -28.23
C ASP A 1029 -46.25 4.21 -27.53
N SER A 1030 -47.22 3.36 -27.90
CA SER A 1030 -48.55 3.38 -27.28
C SER A 1030 -48.51 3.04 -25.79
N GLY A 1031 -47.72 2.03 -25.40
CA GLY A 1031 -47.50 1.65 -24.00
C GLY A 1031 -46.83 2.75 -23.19
N LEU A 1032 -45.83 3.42 -23.77
CA LEU A 1032 -45.12 4.53 -23.12
C LEU A 1032 -46.01 5.75 -22.91
N ARG A 1033 -46.80 6.16 -23.92
CA ARG A 1033 -47.74 7.28 -23.77
C ARG A 1033 -48.82 7.00 -22.73
N ALA A 1034 -49.29 5.75 -22.67
CA ALA A 1034 -50.26 5.33 -21.66
C ALA A 1034 -49.67 5.38 -20.24
N PHE A 1035 -48.42 4.93 -20.09
CA PHE A 1035 -47.67 5.03 -18.82
C PHE A 1035 -47.48 6.50 -18.40
N GLN A 1036 -46.97 7.35 -19.29
CA GLN A 1036 -46.77 8.78 -19.03
C GLN A 1036 -48.08 9.45 -18.58
N THR A 1037 -49.18 9.16 -19.27
CA THR A 1037 -50.52 9.68 -18.90
C THR A 1037 -50.94 9.25 -17.50
N ARG A 1038 -50.70 8.00 -17.10
CA ARG A 1038 -51.05 7.49 -15.76
C ARG A 1038 -50.23 8.14 -14.65
N HIS A 1039 -48.98 8.50 -14.94
CA HIS A 1039 -48.05 9.09 -13.97
C HIS A 1039 -48.00 10.63 -14.02
N GLY A 1040 -48.94 11.27 -14.73
CA GLY A 1040 -49.03 12.73 -14.79
C GLY A 1040 -47.95 13.42 -15.62
N ILE A 1041 -47.21 12.66 -16.42
CA ILE A 1041 -46.14 13.13 -17.31
C ILE A 1041 -46.75 13.41 -18.69
N ALA A 1042 -46.25 14.44 -19.38
CA ALA A 1042 -46.73 14.76 -20.74
C ALA A 1042 -46.58 13.52 -21.65
N PRO A 1043 -47.65 13.01 -22.30
CA PRO A 1043 -47.64 11.75 -23.02
C PRO A 1043 -47.02 11.89 -24.42
N THR A 1044 -45.75 12.27 -24.43
CA THR A 1044 -44.95 12.60 -25.60
C THR A 1044 -44.48 11.37 -26.37
N GLY A 1045 -44.57 10.18 -25.75
CA GLY A 1045 -44.09 8.91 -26.32
C GLY A 1045 -42.56 8.86 -26.42
N LYS A 1046 -41.87 9.76 -25.73
CA LYS A 1046 -40.41 9.81 -25.62
C LYS A 1046 -40.01 9.60 -24.18
N THR A 1047 -38.92 8.86 -23.91
CA THR A 1047 -38.41 8.71 -22.55
C THR A 1047 -37.59 9.94 -22.14
N THR A 1048 -38.28 10.94 -21.62
CA THR A 1048 -37.66 12.13 -20.98
C THR A 1048 -37.11 11.76 -19.61
N ALA A 1049 -36.27 12.63 -19.01
CA ALA A 1049 -35.71 12.39 -17.67
C ALA A 1049 -36.80 12.11 -16.60
N GLU A 1050 -37.92 12.83 -16.67
CA GLU A 1050 -39.09 12.62 -15.79
C GLU A 1050 -39.77 11.27 -16.03
N THR A 1051 -39.72 10.75 -17.26
CA THR A 1051 -40.26 9.43 -17.62
C THR A 1051 -39.40 8.30 -17.08
N TRP A 1052 -38.08 8.45 -17.14
CA TRP A 1052 -37.15 7.47 -16.56
C TRP A 1052 -37.22 7.47 -15.03
N ALA A 1053 -37.25 8.64 -14.38
CA ALA A 1053 -37.43 8.73 -12.94
C ALA A 1053 -38.72 8.02 -12.47
N ALA A 1054 -39.83 8.13 -13.21
CA ALA A 1054 -41.07 7.45 -12.89
C ALA A 1054 -41.05 5.93 -13.15
N LEU A 1055 -40.32 5.46 -14.17
CA LEU A 1055 -40.14 4.03 -14.45
C LEU A 1055 -39.21 3.36 -13.42
N SER A 1056 -38.19 4.07 -12.95
CA SER A 1056 -37.23 3.58 -11.95
C SER A 1056 -37.80 3.55 -10.53
N ALA A 1057 -38.84 4.34 -10.25
CA ALA A 1057 -39.54 4.36 -8.96
C ALA A 1057 -40.59 3.24 -8.80
N LEU A 1058 -40.69 2.31 -9.75
CA LEU A 1058 -41.60 1.16 -9.65
C LEU A 1058 -41.11 0.20 -8.55
N PRO A 1059 -41.96 -0.20 -7.59
CA PRO A 1059 -41.54 -1.09 -6.51
C PRO A 1059 -41.16 -2.46 -7.07
N ALA A 1060 -39.94 -2.92 -6.74
CA ALA A 1060 -39.40 -4.23 -7.06
C ALA A 1060 -40.16 -5.34 -6.32
N GLN A 1061 -41.38 -5.63 -6.75
CA GLN A 1061 -42.12 -6.83 -6.36
C GLN A 1061 -41.95 -7.88 -7.46
N ASP A 1062 -40.86 -8.65 -7.35
CA ASP A 1062 -40.72 -10.07 -7.74
C ASP A 1062 -39.23 -10.50 -7.69
N VAL A 1063 -38.54 -10.18 -6.59
CA VAL A 1063 -37.22 -10.79 -6.26
C VAL A 1063 -37.50 -12.03 -5.40
N PRO A 1064 -36.96 -13.21 -5.71
CA PRO A 1064 -37.20 -14.42 -4.93
C PRO A 1064 -36.65 -14.26 -3.51
N SER A 1065 -37.53 -14.29 -2.51
CA SER A 1065 -37.20 -13.96 -1.12
C SER A 1065 -36.75 -15.17 -0.27
N GLU A 1066 -36.68 -16.38 -0.84
CA GLU A 1066 -36.35 -17.61 -0.09
C GLU A 1066 -35.48 -18.56 -0.94
N THR A 1067 -34.40 -19.09 -0.36
CA THR A 1067 -33.40 -19.96 -1.01
C THR A 1067 -33.30 -21.29 -0.28
N MET A 1068 -33.15 -22.39 -1.01
CA MET A 1068 -32.82 -23.71 -0.47
C MET A 1068 -31.32 -23.97 -0.61
N ARG A 1069 -30.64 -24.29 0.49
CA ARG A 1069 -29.33 -24.93 0.49
C ARG A 1069 -29.51 -26.45 0.38
N LEU A 1070 -28.98 -27.04 -0.69
CA LEU A 1070 -29.04 -28.46 -0.98
C LEU A 1070 -27.64 -29.06 -0.94
N THR A 1071 -27.41 -30.02 -0.06
CA THR A 1071 -26.15 -30.79 -0.01
C THR A 1071 -26.34 -32.08 -0.76
N PHE A 1072 -25.39 -32.43 -1.62
CA PHE A 1072 -25.38 -33.67 -2.39
C PHE A 1072 -24.12 -34.49 -2.09
N SER A 1073 -24.20 -35.80 -2.23
CA SER A 1073 -23.07 -36.72 -2.28
C SER A 1073 -22.92 -37.32 -3.67
N TYR A 1074 -21.70 -37.69 -4.06
CA TYR A 1074 -21.41 -38.37 -5.31
C TYR A 1074 -20.43 -39.52 -5.10
N ASP A 1075 -20.53 -40.54 -5.94
CA ASP A 1075 -19.62 -41.69 -6.01
C ASP A 1075 -19.48 -42.13 -7.48
N SER A 1076 -18.26 -42.21 -7.99
CA SER A 1076 -18.03 -42.57 -9.39
C SER A 1076 -18.32 -44.03 -9.70
N GLU A 1077 -18.37 -44.93 -8.71
CA GLU A 1077 -18.78 -46.32 -8.94
C GLU A 1077 -20.28 -46.43 -9.26
N ASP A 1078 -21.10 -45.55 -8.70
CA ASP A 1078 -22.54 -45.45 -9.01
C ASP A 1078 -22.77 -44.96 -10.45
N TRP A 1079 -21.89 -44.09 -10.95
CA TRP A 1079 -21.92 -43.56 -12.32
C TRP A 1079 -21.71 -44.66 -13.36
N ALA A 1080 -20.80 -45.60 -13.10
CA ALA A 1080 -20.52 -46.73 -13.98
C ALA A 1080 -21.63 -47.80 -13.98
N ALA A 1081 -22.49 -47.82 -12.96
CA ALA A 1081 -23.54 -48.83 -12.75
C ALA A 1081 -24.94 -48.42 -13.28
N ASN A 1082 -25.07 -47.33 -14.03
CA ASN A 1082 -26.35 -46.73 -14.49
C ASN A 1082 -27.28 -46.25 -13.33
N GLY A 1083 -26.75 -45.98 -12.13
CA GLY A 1083 -27.48 -45.35 -11.03
C GLY A 1083 -27.40 -43.82 -11.06
N PRO A 1084 -28.21 -43.08 -10.28
CA PRO A 1084 -28.01 -41.63 -10.12
C PRO A 1084 -26.68 -41.39 -9.40
N ALA A 1085 -25.73 -40.77 -10.09
CA ALA A 1085 -24.36 -40.60 -9.60
C ALA A 1085 -24.21 -39.50 -8.54
N VAL A 1086 -25.28 -38.72 -8.32
CA VAL A 1086 -25.39 -37.68 -7.30
C VAL A 1086 -26.67 -37.92 -6.50
N ARG A 1087 -26.57 -37.93 -5.17
CA ARG A 1087 -27.69 -38.16 -4.25
C ARG A 1087 -27.85 -36.96 -3.33
N LEU A 1088 -29.07 -36.53 -3.06
CA LEU A 1088 -29.32 -35.46 -2.07
C LEU A 1088 -29.03 -36.01 -0.66
N VAL A 1089 -28.19 -35.29 0.08
CA VAL A 1089 -27.82 -35.55 1.48
C VAL A 1089 -28.68 -34.73 2.43
N SER A 1090 -28.87 -33.43 2.17
CA SER A 1090 -29.70 -32.57 3.01
C SER A 1090 -30.28 -31.40 2.25
N ARG A 1091 -31.39 -30.86 2.77
CA ARG A 1091 -31.99 -29.58 2.35
C ARG A 1091 -32.20 -28.71 3.59
N GLU A 1092 -31.89 -27.43 3.44
CA GLU A 1092 -32.22 -26.39 4.42
C GLU A 1092 -32.74 -25.15 3.71
N ASP A 1093 -33.88 -24.62 4.14
CA ASP A 1093 -34.38 -23.34 3.64
C ASP A 1093 -33.73 -22.22 4.46
N ILE A 1094 -33.02 -21.32 3.79
CA ILE A 1094 -32.22 -20.28 4.42
C ILE A 1094 -32.73 -18.90 4.00
N ALA A 1095 -32.71 -17.97 4.95
CA ALA A 1095 -33.12 -16.59 4.74
C ALA A 1095 -31.97 -15.80 4.09
N MET A 1096 -31.71 -16.10 2.82
CA MET A 1096 -30.67 -15.49 1.99
C MET A 1096 -31.18 -15.39 0.56
N THR A 1097 -30.78 -14.35 -0.18
CA THR A 1097 -31.16 -14.20 -1.59
C THR A 1097 -30.33 -15.16 -2.45
N ALA A 1098 -30.97 -15.90 -3.35
CA ALA A 1098 -30.25 -16.81 -4.23
C ALA A 1098 -29.31 -16.02 -5.16
N PRO A 1099 -28.15 -16.59 -5.54
CA PRO A 1099 -27.27 -15.97 -6.53
C PRO A 1099 -28.03 -15.60 -7.81
N LEU A 1100 -27.52 -14.62 -8.56
CA LEU A 1100 -28.19 -14.21 -9.80
C LEU A 1100 -28.19 -15.35 -10.83
N CYS A 1101 -29.31 -15.46 -11.54
CA CYS A 1101 -29.50 -16.41 -12.63
C CYS A 1101 -28.52 -16.11 -13.76
N ASP A 1102 -27.82 -17.12 -14.25
CA ASP A 1102 -27.06 -17.02 -15.49
C ASP A 1102 -27.99 -16.94 -16.71
N ASP A 1103 -27.46 -16.48 -17.85
CA ASP A 1103 -28.25 -16.30 -19.06
C ASP A 1103 -28.93 -17.60 -19.52
N LEU A 1104 -30.26 -17.55 -19.57
CA LEU A 1104 -31.14 -18.64 -19.99
C LEU A 1104 -31.24 -18.73 -21.52
N GLU A 1105 -30.87 -17.67 -22.24
CA GLU A 1105 -30.95 -17.59 -23.70
C GLU A 1105 -29.75 -18.25 -24.40
N THR A 1106 -28.63 -18.43 -23.69
CA THR A 1106 -27.45 -19.13 -24.20
C THR A 1106 -27.75 -20.63 -24.42
N PRO A 1107 -27.54 -21.19 -25.64
CA PRO A 1107 -27.70 -22.61 -25.91
C PRO A 1107 -26.68 -23.45 -25.12
N THR A 1108 -27.14 -24.42 -24.33
CA THR A 1108 -26.27 -25.27 -23.49
C THR A 1108 -25.76 -26.54 -24.17
N THR A 1109 -26.18 -26.79 -25.41
CA THR A 1109 -25.82 -27.97 -26.18
C THR A 1109 -24.33 -27.97 -26.52
N GLY A 1110 -23.57 -28.95 -26.01
CA GLY A 1110 -22.13 -29.08 -26.31
C GLY A 1110 -21.20 -28.45 -25.29
N LEU A 1111 -21.72 -27.80 -24.24
CA LEU A 1111 -20.90 -27.24 -23.17
C LEU A 1111 -20.31 -28.35 -22.28
N ALA A 1112 -19.05 -28.21 -21.89
CA ALA A 1112 -18.39 -29.06 -20.90
C ALA A 1112 -18.40 -28.37 -19.52
N GLY A 1113 -18.31 -29.14 -18.44
CA GLY A 1113 -18.30 -28.61 -17.06
C GLY A 1113 -19.57 -28.93 -16.29
N PHE A 1114 -19.79 -28.22 -15.17
CA PHE A 1114 -20.90 -28.47 -14.25
C PHE A 1114 -21.83 -27.26 -14.14
N TRP A 1115 -23.13 -27.49 -14.25
CA TRP A 1115 -24.16 -26.49 -13.98
C TRP A 1115 -25.46 -27.15 -13.52
N TYR A 1116 -26.40 -26.33 -13.03
CA TYR A 1116 -27.73 -26.80 -12.71
C TYR A 1116 -28.81 -25.86 -13.23
N GLU A 1117 -29.98 -26.43 -13.45
CA GLU A 1117 -31.17 -25.71 -13.91
C GLU A 1117 -32.36 -26.04 -13.02
N VAL A 1118 -33.10 -25.00 -12.66
CA VAL A 1118 -34.44 -25.12 -12.09
C VAL A 1118 -35.43 -24.96 -13.23
N GLN A 1119 -36.26 -25.97 -13.44
CA GLN A 1119 -37.17 -26.04 -14.58
C GLN A 1119 -38.64 -26.10 -14.15
N ASP A 1120 -39.52 -25.59 -15.01
CA ASP A 1120 -40.97 -25.71 -14.86
C ASP A 1120 -41.52 -27.05 -15.39
N ALA A 1121 -42.85 -27.19 -15.37
CA ALA A 1121 -43.56 -28.39 -15.83
C ALA A 1121 -43.39 -28.69 -17.33
N GLN A 1122 -42.96 -27.71 -18.11
CA GLN A 1122 -42.71 -27.80 -19.56
C GLN A 1122 -41.23 -28.00 -19.87
N GLU A 1123 -40.41 -28.29 -18.86
CA GLU A 1123 -38.95 -28.43 -18.95
C GLU A 1123 -38.23 -27.13 -19.38
N GLN A 1124 -38.88 -25.98 -19.24
CA GLN A 1124 -38.24 -24.69 -19.50
C GLN A 1124 -37.43 -24.27 -18.27
N ALA A 1125 -36.17 -23.88 -18.49
CA ALA A 1125 -35.32 -23.36 -17.43
C ALA A 1125 -35.86 -22.01 -16.94
N LEU A 1126 -36.20 -21.96 -15.65
CA LEU A 1126 -36.61 -20.75 -14.93
C LEU A 1126 -35.41 -20.08 -14.23
N TYR A 1127 -34.39 -20.87 -13.92
CA TYR A 1127 -33.16 -20.42 -13.29
C TYR A 1127 -32.01 -21.35 -13.68
N ARG A 1128 -30.84 -20.79 -13.99
CA ARG A 1128 -29.63 -21.53 -14.36
C ARG A 1128 -28.45 -20.98 -13.60
N ARG A 1129 -27.54 -21.86 -13.20
CA ARG A 1129 -26.25 -21.44 -12.65
C ARG A 1129 -25.14 -22.42 -13.02
N GLY A 1130 -24.09 -21.89 -13.64
CA GLY A 1130 -22.79 -22.54 -13.83
C GLY A 1130 -21.91 -22.41 -12.60
N ARG A 1131 -21.16 -23.47 -12.28
CA ARG A 1131 -20.09 -23.43 -11.28
C ARG A 1131 -18.83 -24.05 -11.90
N HIS A 1132 -17.65 -23.59 -11.48
CA HIS A 1132 -16.43 -24.36 -11.74
C HIS A 1132 -16.51 -25.70 -10.98
N MET A 1133 -16.18 -26.79 -11.70
CA MET A 1133 -16.30 -28.21 -11.34
C MET A 1133 -16.31 -28.47 -9.82
N PRO A 1134 -17.50 -28.55 -9.18
CA PRO A 1134 -17.60 -28.73 -7.72
C PRO A 1134 -17.26 -30.16 -7.28
N ILE A 1135 -17.03 -31.06 -8.24
CA ILE A 1135 -16.57 -32.43 -8.03
C ILE A 1135 -15.04 -32.41 -8.11
N THR A 1136 -14.38 -32.37 -6.96
CA THR A 1136 -12.92 -32.28 -6.90
C THR A 1136 -12.27 -33.63 -7.22
N LEU A 1137 -11.44 -33.68 -8.26
CA LEU A 1137 -10.59 -34.82 -8.64
C LEU A 1137 -9.15 -34.50 -8.20
N ALA A 1138 -8.84 -34.53 -6.90
CA ALA A 1138 -7.51 -34.11 -6.45
C ALA A 1138 -6.43 -35.19 -6.68
N ALA A 1139 -5.41 -34.87 -7.48
CA ALA A 1139 -3.99 -35.14 -7.16
C ALA A 1139 -3.02 -34.46 -8.16
N GLU A 1140 -2.41 -33.34 -7.76
CA GLU A 1140 -0.99 -33.08 -8.03
C GLU A 1140 -0.38 -32.49 -6.75
N VAL A 1141 0.43 -33.30 -6.07
CA VAL A 1141 1.35 -32.83 -5.02
C VAL A 1141 2.75 -32.85 -5.66
N PRO A 1142 3.59 -31.82 -5.46
CA PRO A 1142 4.99 -31.86 -5.90
C PRO A 1142 5.68 -33.08 -5.30
N SER A 1143 6.23 -33.98 -6.12
CA SER A 1143 6.83 -35.20 -5.59
C SER A 1143 8.16 -34.90 -4.88
N ASP A 1144 8.31 -35.42 -3.66
CA ASP A 1144 9.50 -35.35 -2.80
C ASP A 1144 10.70 -36.17 -3.34
N LYS A 1145 10.71 -36.51 -4.63
CA LYS A 1145 11.81 -37.25 -5.28
C LYS A 1145 12.77 -36.27 -5.95
N GLN A 1146 14.04 -36.36 -5.55
CA GLN A 1146 15.16 -35.53 -6.01
C GLN A 1146 15.50 -35.61 -7.52
N ASP A 1147 14.72 -36.31 -8.35
CA ASP A 1147 15.00 -36.49 -9.78
C ASP A 1147 13.98 -35.85 -10.73
N GLY A 1148 13.00 -35.08 -10.23
CA GLY A 1148 12.17 -34.18 -11.04
C GLY A 1148 11.28 -34.87 -12.08
N SER A 1149 10.96 -36.17 -11.93
CA SER A 1149 10.02 -36.85 -12.81
C SER A 1149 8.59 -36.87 -12.20
N PRO A 1150 7.54 -36.41 -12.91
CA PRO A 1150 6.16 -36.51 -12.43
C PRO A 1150 5.71 -37.97 -12.35
N GLY A 1151 5.31 -38.42 -11.15
CA GLY A 1151 4.78 -39.76 -10.91
C GLY A 1151 3.25 -39.76 -10.87
N SER A 1152 2.59 -40.36 -11.86
CA SER A 1152 1.15 -40.64 -11.82
C SER A 1152 0.85 -41.81 -10.89
N PHE A 1153 -0.03 -41.64 -9.89
CA PHE A 1153 -0.71 -42.74 -9.22
C PHE A 1153 -2.17 -42.84 -9.71
N PRO A 1154 -2.74 -44.05 -9.85
CA PRO A 1154 -4.16 -44.20 -10.11
C PRO A 1154 -4.95 -43.88 -8.84
N VAL A 1155 -5.84 -42.89 -8.91
CA VAL A 1155 -6.75 -42.52 -7.80
C VAL A 1155 -7.89 -43.53 -7.75
N ASP A 1156 -8.20 -44.04 -6.56
CA ASP A 1156 -9.44 -44.78 -6.32
C ASP A 1156 -10.66 -43.95 -6.76
N SER A 1157 -11.73 -44.61 -7.23
CA SER A 1157 -13.01 -44.03 -7.64
C SER A 1157 -13.40 -42.74 -6.86
N PRO A 1158 -13.50 -41.56 -7.49
CA PRO A 1158 -13.81 -40.30 -6.81
C PRO A 1158 -15.19 -40.30 -6.13
N LYS A 1159 -15.21 -39.95 -4.83
CA LYS A 1159 -16.41 -39.85 -3.99
C LYS A 1159 -16.32 -38.64 -3.05
N GLY A 1160 -17.44 -37.97 -2.79
CA GLY A 1160 -17.45 -36.74 -1.97
C GLY A 1160 -18.84 -36.09 -1.81
N THR A 1161 -18.88 -34.85 -1.32
CA THR A 1161 -20.11 -34.05 -1.17
C THR A 1161 -19.93 -32.63 -1.69
N PHE A 1162 -20.99 -32.00 -2.21
CA PHE A 1162 -21.02 -30.59 -2.60
C PHE A 1162 -22.37 -29.95 -2.30
N GLU A 1163 -22.40 -28.62 -2.14
CA GLU A 1163 -23.62 -27.86 -1.83
C GLU A 1163 -24.06 -26.95 -2.98
N LEU A 1164 -25.37 -26.82 -3.21
CA LEU A 1164 -25.98 -25.90 -4.17
C LEU A 1164 -27.00 -24.99 -3.47
N LEU A 1165 -27.01 -23.72 -3.85
CA LEU A 1165 -28.00 -22.73 -3.43
C LEU A 1165 -29.03 -22.56 -4.53
N VAL A 1166 -30.28 -22.95 -4.28
CA VAL A 1166 -31.33 -23.02 -5.29
C VAL A 1166 -32.51 -22.13 -4.89
N PRO A 1167 -32.95 -21.16 -5.71
CA PRO A 1167 -34.08 -20.30 -5.36
C PRO A 1167 -35.38 -21.09 -5.26
N ILE A 1168 -36.24 -20.71 -4.30
CA ILE A 1168 -37.61 -21.22 -4.22
C ILE A 1168 -38.48 -20.39 -5.17
N LEU A 1169 -38.78 -20.95 -6.35
CA LEU A 1169 -39.59 -20.30 -7.37
C LEU A 1169 -40.98 -20.93 -7.45
N ALA A 1170 -42.03 -20.11 -7.46
CA ALA A 1170 -43.43 -20.59 -7.44
C ALA A 1170 -43.82 -21.51 -8.62
N ARG A 1171 -43.11 -21.38 -9.76
CA ARG A 1171 -43.34 -22.19 -10.97
C ARG A 1171 -42.37 -23.36 -11.12
N ALA A 1172 -41.38 -23.48 -10.24
CA ALA A 1172 -40.35 -24.51 -10.33
C ALA A 1172 -40.87 -25.88 -9.90
N GLN A 1173 -40.57 -26.90 -10.71
CA GLN A 1173 -40.97 -28.28 -10.43
C GLN A 1173 -39.79 -29.24 -10.37
N ARG A 1174 -38.69 -28.95 -11.07
CA ARG A 1174 -37.51 -29.82 -11.09
C ARG A 1174 -36.21 -29.04 -10.91
N LEU A 1175 -35.23 -29.71 -10.33
CA LEU A 1175 -33.82 -29.34 -10.36
C LEU A 1175 -33.07 -30.39 -11.19
N VAL A 1176 -32.39 -29.97 -12.25
CA VAL A 1176 -31.57 -30.85 -13.09
C VAL A 1176 -30.11 -30.43 -12.96
N LEU A 1177 -29.23 -31.40 -12.69
CA LEU A 1177 -27.78 -31.22 -12.62
C LEU A 1177 -27.17 -31.74 -13.91
N PHE A 1178 -26.22 -30.99 -14.47
CA PHE A 1178 -25.46 -31.34 -15.65
C PHE A 1178 -23.98 -31.42 -15.30
N SER A 1179 -23.28 -32.44 -15.79
CA SER A 1179 -21.82 -32.54 -15.67
C SER A 1179 -21.21 -33.28 -16.86
N SER A 1180 -19.97 -32.92 -17.21
CA SER A 1180 -19.11 -33.76 -18.07
C SER A 1180 -18.74 -35.08 -17.36
N PRO A 1181 -18.39 -36.14 -18.11
CA PRO A 1181 -17.95 -37.41 -17.53
C PRO A 1181 -16.73 -37.24 -16.61
N LEU A 1182 -16.72 -37.95 -15.47
CA LEU A 1182 -15.63 -37.93 -14.48
C LEU A 1182 -14.44 -38.85 -14.85
N ASP A 1183 -14.54 -39.58 -15.96
CA ASP A 1183 -13.46 -40.41 -16.49
C ASP A 1183 -12.32 -39.49 -17.00
N PRO A 1184 -11.09 -39.59 -16.46
CA PRO A 1184 -9.95 -38.79 -16.91
C PRO A 1184 -9.70 -38.89 -18.42
N GLU A 1185 -10.04 -40.03 -19.06
CA GLU A 1185 -9.85 -40.21 -20.50
C GLU A 1185 -10.96 -39.56 -21.36
N ARG A 1186 -12.05 -39.07 -20.73
CA ARG A 1186 -13.23 -38.52 -21.43
C ARG A 1186 -13.61 -37.11 -21.00
N GLN A 1187 -12.70 -36.38 -20.34
CA GLN A 1187 -12.92 -34.99 -19.86
C GLN A 1187 -13.28 -33.97 -20.95
N GLY A 1188 -13.09 -34.29 -22.23
CA GLY A 1188 -13.49 -33.45 -23.37
C GLY A 1188 -14.91 -33.66 -23.89
N GLU A 1189 -15.70 -34.58 -23.31
CA GLU A 1189 -17.06 -34.83 -23.75
C GLU A 1189 -18.07 -33.79 -23.22
N PRO A 1190 -19.11 -33.44 -24.01
CA PRO A 1190 -20.17 -32.54 -23.59
C PRO A 1190 -20.84 -33.00 -22.30
N ALA A 1191 -21.16 -32.06 -21.42
CA ALA A 1191 -21.91 -32.36 -20.22
C ALA A 1191 -23.33 -32.84 -20.55
N ALA A 1192 -23.75 -33.85 -19.82
CA ALA A 1192 -25.08 -34.47 -19.92
C ALA A 1192 -25.81 -34.34 -18.58
N PRO A 1193 -27.14 -34.54 -18.52
CA PRO A 1193 -27.86 -34.58 -17.25
C PRO A 1193 -27.38 -35.77 -16.40
N VAL A 1194 -26.96 -35.49 -15.17
CA VAL A 1194 -26.36 -36.50 -14.27
C VAL A 1194 -27.29 -36.86 -13.11
N ALA A 1195 -28.17 -35.93 -12.76
CA ALA A 1195 -29.24 -36.16 -11.81
C ALA A 1195 -30.40 -35.20 -12.08
N SER A 1196 -31.61 -35.63 -11.76
CA SER A 1196 -32.82 -34.79 -11.81
C SER A 1196 -33.66 -35.09 -10.58
N PHE A 1197 -34.08 -34.03 -9.88
CA PHE A 1197 -34.83 -34.11 -8.65
C PHE A 1197 -36.15 -33.36 -8.80
N THR A 1198 -37.26 -33.98 -8.42
CA THR A 1198 -38.55 -33.27 -8.33
C THR A 1198 -38.55 -32.42 -7.08
N LEU A 1199 -38.70 -31.09 -7.20
CA LEU A 1199 -38.60 -30.17 -6.06
C LEU A 1199 -39.67 -30.42 -4.98
N SER A 1200 -40.85 -30.92 -5.38
CA SER A 1200 -41.92 -31.33 -4.45
C SER A 1200 -41.64 -32.63 -3.68
N GLN A 1201 -40.61 -33.40 -4.08
CA GLN A 1201 -40.12 -34.56 -3.34
C GLN A 1201 -38.98 -34.17 -2.39
N LEU A 1202 -38.35 -33.01 -2.59
CA LEU A 1202 -37.32 -32.46 -1.72
C LEU A 1202 -37.91 -31.67 -0.53
N SER A 1203 -39.23 -31.68 -0.34
CA SER A 1203 -39.96 -30.88 0.68
C SER A 1203 -40.39 -31.62 1.94
N GLY A 1204 -39.74 -32.75 2.26
CA GLY A 1204 -39.86 -33.42 3.56
C GLY A 1204 -38.53 -33.38 4.31
N GLY A 1205 -38.56 -33.19 5.63
CA GLY A 1205 -37.37 -33.05 6.50
C GLY A 1205 -36.34 -34.19 6.43
N PRO A 1206 -35.25 -34.13 7.21
CA PRO A 1206 -34.04 -34.93 6.98
C PRO A 1206 -34.35 -36.43 6.92
N LEU A 1207 -33.80 -37.10 5.90
CA LEU A 1207 -33.86 -38.55 5.71
C LEU A 1207 -33.00 -39.30 6.73
#